data_AF-A1ZG45-F1
#
_entry.id   AF-A1ZG45-F1
#
_cell.length_a   1.000
_cell.length_b   1.000
_cell.length_c   1.000
_cell.angle_alpha   90.00
_cell.angle_beta   90.00
_cell.angle_gamma   90.00
#
_symmetry.space_group_name_H-M   'P 1'
#
loop_
_entity.id
_entity.type
_entity.pdbx_description
1 polymer ?
#
loop_
_entity_poly.entity_id
_entity_poly.type
_entity_poly.pdbx_seq_one_letter_code
_entity_poly.pdbx_strand_id
1 'polypeptide(L)'
;MKRLFSNYQVIIIKRVFIHQLFCIALLFVYNSTWAQTTGNLHNLSNEALLRQADKMFSTSQFSYRKELRKFYSDEKIIQESDRQLSNFRLPDSTFRKPAKELTPLEISVLKAKHIARLLNAYKQKALLLERKQTALETLLTQVDEVLFSSNRFKNDLILLTPYLLEVKLRINDGTLIASKLPASLSQENIKAKQQKLSGIEKRFEGINKVVKKEIISLGSDIAENKKAIAQVALQLFTAKEKQANEQKNVALQNKYAAMTPKKLLRTFAELSEEKNWIKSSYLVAYNKVMALGKEAEVRYKKIELKKPPKTKRIEESKDTKKTIQALNSLLKYDSVQIKNTNELQSQLKALIASKEVFTAEAAVIGEHLSKMIFIAKLIKNLEEKGEVKPESMLSANWYKAIIAEEESLTKQNAEVIILSENAKKQIELNAKEIKKLMANYDEIASKKNSLERTAKSLMKVEKWKAKLENIGKKKLLNTFTTLTDSLAMRQRRLESYYKRYKGAEDTAKTIKRELNILKGPLFRIIKRESQEDKYGIRSQLYALIHKRAQRKQVQIFTKKEQKVDSLLVKPEAEKAKSKSLFKNIAGEKYQNLLAQNVETIQKRKSLKDSLKTSLDSLQMYLRQLLVKREKITDILLQQNLYAGQIKKLYSQAKIKRKEVPAKVNEALKYERISNFESLTHELFGVELSIQRELKRLSQTEEKNELQAQFIKMQKNTGERGSIHKQLEELQQEFDNKKVALKGTALEVSEQLAVNRLNSDNGIEEFFLGFINSSETQNYSKILTSNYVELIQLEQQQRILQTQIYKLEKLTKLEYAEKDSIPVLLTFLNKHLEQLELAYEEEWIKIKIRLVPEKANELINAFQVKTGRNIPLLAPVAQSSQDSIISISTDLLFDYHVQIAATKKWITLFKERQTPGGIEKEIDIYADIISALEAKNVVLKKSIAELIGHPKSELDKMDKEERPQTSLARLIFLKGKIGALRSTRNRLRYKVLLYMIIKLSFIVLIAWFLIKIVKSMVARVISTTTKAKEGKYTEALLTQKKSRTIVLLSRFFKKRKREGEEKVDELEWLKKADFLPMVYFLKALTIVVIWLFAITLSIETLGFNAGAILAGLGIGGFALAFALKDILADLLGGLTLLITKPFKVGERVVVAGIDGWVHKIGLRSSVINNFYGEKNVISNRVFINSTIKNKDS
;
A
#
# COMPACT_ATOMS: atom_id res chain seq x y z
N MET A 1 -15.68 50.93 -10.19
CA MET A 1 -16.06 49.77 -9.35
C MET A 1 -17.13 50.07 -8.27
N LYS A 2 -17.22 51.28 -7.70
CA LYS A 2 -18.34 51.65 -6.80
C LYS A 2 -19.73 51.80 -7.47
N ARG A 3 -19.80 51.88 -8.81
CA ARG A 3 -21.07 52.02 -9.59
C ARG A 3 -21.70 50.71 -10.08
N LEU A 4 -21.01 49.57 -10.03
CA LEU A 4 -21.57 48.28 -10.48
C LEU A 4 -22.35 47.53 -9.39
N PHE A 5 -22.24 47.97 -8.13
CA PHE A 5 -22.94 47.40 -6.97
C PHE A 5 -24.42 47.80 -6.86
N SER A 6 -24.87 48.81 -7.62
CA SER A 6 -26.26 49.30 -7.57
C SER A 6 -27.26 48.36 -8.28
N ASN A 7 -26.86 47.69 -9.36
CA ASN A 7 -27.78 46.86 -10.16
C ASN A 7 -27.96 45.42 -9.63
N TYR A 8 -27.08 44.92 -8.75
CA TYR A 8 -27.19 43.56 -8.19
C TYR A 8 -28.12 43.47 -6.97
N GLN A 9 -28.36 44.58 -6.26
CA GLN A 9 -29.31 44.62 -5.14
C GLN A 9 -30.77 44.64 -5.61
N VAL A 10 -31.09 45.28 -6.74
CA VAL A 10 -32.46 45.35 -7.28
C VAL A 10 -32.94 43.99 -7.79
N ILE A 11 -32.04 43.13 -8.27
CA ILE A 11 -32.37 41.79 -8.81
C ILE A 11 -32.54 40.74 -7.69
N ILE A 12 -31.76 40.82 -6.61
CA ILE A 12 -31.91 39.92 -5.45
C ILE A 12 -33.15 40.30 -4.63
N ILE A 13 -33.46 41.59 -4.48
CA ILE A 13 -34.71 42.04 -3.86
C ILE A 13 -35.90 41.56 -4.69
N LYS A 14 -35.88 41.67 -6.03
CA LYS A 14 -36.96 41.12 -6.88
C LYS A 14 -37.07 39.58 -6.83
N ARG A 15 -35.97 38.82 -6.75
CA ARG A 15 -36.01 37.34 -6.66
C ARG A 15 -36.43 36.83 -5.29
N VAL A 16 -36.03 37.49 -4.21
CA VAL A 16 -36.50 37.16 -2.85
C VAL A 16 -37.96 37.57 -2.70
N PHE A 17 -38.41 38.69 -3.28
CA PHE A 17 -39.81 39.12 -3.25
C PHE A 17 -40.73 38.22 -4.09
N ILE A 18 -40.26 37.71 -5.24
CA ILE A 18 -41.02 36.74 -6.06
C ILE A 18 -41.05 35.35 -5.43
N HIS A 19 -39.98 34.91 -4.75
CA HIS A 19 -39.99 33.63 -4.01
C HIS A 19 -40.74 33.74 -2.68
N GLN A 20 -40.74 34.91 -2.03
CA GLN A 20 -41.62 35.22 -0.91
C GLN A 20 -43.08 35.32 -1.37
N LEU A 21 -43.41 35.91 -2.51
CA LEU A 21 -44.77 35.90 -3.06
C LEU A 21 -45.23 34.51 -3.49
N PHE A 22 -44.33 33.66 -4.01
CA PHE A 22 -44.64 32.27 -4.36
C PHE A 22 -44.78 31.37 -3.12
N CYS A 23 -43.97 31.59 -2.09
CA CYS A 23 -44.11 30.93 -0.78
C CYS A 23 -45.29 31.47 0.02
N ILE A 24 -45.66 32.75 -0.12
CA ILE A 24 -46.88 33.33 0.46
C ILE A 24 -48.10 32.80 -0.29
N ALA A 25 -48.05 32.61 -1.62
CA ALA A 25 -49.11 31.98 -2.40
C ALA A 25 -49.26 30.47 -2.07
N LEU A 26 -48.14 29.75 -1.89
CA LEU A 26 -48.16 28.35 -1.45
C LEU A 26 -48.55 28.20 0.02
N LEU A 27 -48.19 29.15 0.90
CA LEU A 27 -48.68 29.21 2.28
C LEU A 27 -50.16 29.60 2.32
N PHE A 28 -50.68 30.44 1.41
CA PHE A 28 -52.11 30.70 1.28
C PHE A 28 -52.86 29.44 0.81
N VAL A 29 -52.27 28.65 -0.09
CA VAL A 29 -52.86 27.40 -0.61
C VAL A 29 -52.73 26.23 0.39
N TYR A 30 -51.69 26.20 1.25
CA TYR A 30 -51.50 25.12 2.23
C TYR A 30 -52.11 25.43 3.61
N ASN A 31 -52.04 26.68 4.12
CA ASN A 31 -52.78 27.08 5.34
C ASN A 31 -54.30 27.10 5.14
N SER A 32 -54.80 27.28 3.91
CA SER A 32 -56.24 27.27 3.66
C SER A 32 -56.91 25.90 3.83
N THR A 33 -56.14 24.81 3.97
CA THR A 33 -56.72 23.44 4.02
C THR A 33 -56.59 22.73 5.36
N TRP A 34 -55.79 23.23 6.32
CA TRP A 34 -55.67 22.60 7.66
C TRP A 34 -56.08 23.49 8.84
N ALA A 35 -56.44 24.76 8.62
CA ALA A 35 -56.86 25.69 9.69
C ALA A 35 -58.35 26.06 9.68
N GLN A 36 -59.20 25.44 8.84
CA GLN A 36 -60.62 25.83 8.71
C GLN A 36 -61.67 24.84 9.21
N THR A 37 -61.32 23.65 9.70
CA THR A 37 -62.36 22.65 10.06
C THR A 37 -62.88 22.72 11.50
N THR A 38 -62.42 23.67 12.32
CA THR A 38 -63.12 24.07 13.56
C THR A 38 -63.05 25.59 13.80
N GLY A 39 -63.08 26.38 12.72
CA GLY A 39 -63.33 27.83 12.82
C GLY A 39 -64.80 28.10 12.53
N ASN A 40 -65.56 28.50 13.55
CA ASN A 40 -66.91 29.10 13.49
C ASN A 40 -67.62 29.03 12.12
N LEU A 41 -68.27 27.90 11.79
CA LEU A 41 -69.06 27.68 10.57
C LEU A 41 -70.11 28.79 10.32
N HIS A 42 -70.62 29.41 11.39
CA HIS A 42 -71.55 30.54 11.35
C HIS A 42 -71.00 31.81 10.67
N ASN A 43 -69.67 32.00 10.61
CA ASN A 43 -69.06 33.19 10.01
C ASN A 43 -68.86 33.10 8.48
N LEU A 44 -69.13 31.95 7.87
CA LEU A 44 -68.99 31.77 6.41
C LEU A 44 -70.18 32.40 5.67
N SER A 45 -69.94 33.04 4.52
CA SER A 45 -71.02 33.48 3.63
C SER A 45 -71.76 32.28 3.04
N ASN A 46 -73.05 32.45 2.70
CA ASN A 46 -73.89 31.40 2.13
C ASN A 46 -73.26 30.72 0.90
N GLU A 47 -72.62 31.52 0.04
CA GLU A 47 -71.95 31.01 -1.15
C GLU A 47 -70.65 30.26 -0.83
N ALA A 48 -69.87 30.72 0.15
CA ALA A 48 -68.65 30.03 0.59
C ALA A 48 -68.94 28.70 1.29
N LEU A 49 -70.00 28.67 2.12
CA LEU A 49 -70.46 27.46 2.83
C LEU A 49 -70.88 26.37 1.83
N LEU A 50 -71.73 26.72 0.86
CA LEU A 50 -72.19 25.78 -0.18
C LEU A 50 -71.05 25.34 -1.11
N ARG A 51 -70.15 26.25 -1.51
CA ARG A 51 -68.98 25.89 -2.34
C ARG A 51 -68.02 24.96 -1.61
N GLN A 52 -67.77 25.14 -0.32
CA GLN A 52 -66.92 24.24 0.45
C GLN A 52 -67.55 22.85 0.61
N ALA A 53 -68.85 22.78 0.94
CA ALA A 53 -69.58 21.53 1.06
C ALA A 53 -69.63 20.76 -0.28
N ASP A 54 -69.95 21.45 -1.38
CA ASP A 54 -70.01 20.83 -2.71
C ASP A 54 -68.62 20.41 -3.21
N LYS A 55 -67.57 21.18 -2.89
CA LYS A 55 -66.18 20.80 -3.18
C LYS A 55 -65.76 19.53 -2.43
N MET A 56 -66.12 19.38 -1.16
CA MET A 56 -65.85 18.15 -0.40
C MET A 56 -66.57 16.95 -1.02
N PHE A 57 -67.86 17.10 -1.33
CA PHE A 57 -68.65 16.04 -1.96
C PHE A 57 -68.08 15.63 -3.33
N SER A 58 -67.83 16.60 -4.21
CA SER A 58 -67.34 16.36 -5.58
C SER A 58 -65.91 15.82 -5.62
N THR A 59 -65.02 16.26 -4.74
CA THR A 59 -63.63 15.76 -4.66
C THR A 59 -63.60 14.28 -4.25
N SER A 60 -64.40 13.90 -3.26
CA SER A 60 -64.47 12.52 -2.78
C SER A 60 -65.20 11.61 -3.77
N GLN A 61 -66.26 12.12 -4.41
CA GLN A 61 -66.95 11.41 -5.49
C GLN A 61 -66.04 11.18 -6.71
N PHE A 62 -65.23 12.18 -7.09
CA PHE A 62 -64.27 12.06 -8.19
C PHE A 62 -63.19 11.02 -7.89
N SER A 63 -62.63 11.06 -6.68
CA SER A 63 -61.59 10.12 -6.23
C SER A 63 -62.11 8.68 -6.25
N TYR A 64 -63.29 8.44 -5.71
CA TYR A 64 -63.94 7.13 -5.75
C TYR A 64 -64.22 6.65 -7.18
N ARG A 65 -64.79 7.52 -8.04
CA ARG A 65 -65.06 7.17 -9.45
C ARG A 65 -63.80 6.88 -10.25
N LYS A 66 -62.70 7.57 -9.97
CA LYS A 66 -61.40 7.34 -10.60
C LYS A 66 -60.90 5.93 -10.30
N GLU A 67 -60.95 5.50 -9.04
CA GLU A 67 -60.51 4.15 -8.67
C GLU A 67 -61.44 3.07 -9.24
N LEU A 68 -62.75 3.35 -9.30
CA LEU A 68 -63.70 2.44 -9.95
C LEU A 68 -63.39 2.22 -11.44
N ARG A 69 -62.96 3.26 -12.17
CA ARG A 69 -62.60 3.16 -13.59
C ARG A 69 -61.34 2.32 -13.81
N LYS A 70 -60.34 2.44 -12.92
CA LYS A 70 -59.13 1.61 -12.98
C LYS A 70 -59.45 0.14 -12.76
N PHE A 71 -60.32 -0.16 -11.79
CA PHE A 71 -60.78 -1.53 -11.56
C PHE A 71 -61.37 -2.16 -12.83
N TYR A 72 -62.28 -1.47 -13.52
CA TYR A 72 -62.90 -1.99 -14.74
C TYR A 72 -61.96 -2.08 -15.95
N SER A 73 -60.89 -1.28 -16.00
CA SER A 73 -59.88 -1.44 -17.05
C SER A 73 -59.06 -2.70 -16.86
N ASP A 74 -58.72 -3.02 -15.61
CA ASP A 74 -57.83 -4.14 -15.29
C ASP A 74 -58.56 -5.48 -15.31
N GLU A 75 -59.86 -5.48 -15.03
CA GLU A 75 -60.73 -6.65 -15.23
C GLU A 75 -60.69 -7.16 -16.68
N LYS A 76 -60.62 -6.26 -17.68
CA LYS A 76 -60.48 -6.65 -19.10
C LYS A 76 -59.13 -7.32 -19.41
N ILE A 77 -58.06 -6.92 -18.73
CA ILE A 77 -56.71 -7.47 -18.93
C ILE A 77 -56.66 -8.93 -18.45
N ILE A 78 -57.40 -9.25 -17.39
CA ILE A 78 -57.52 -10.63 -16.88
C ILE A 78 -58.27 -11.51 -17.88
N GLN A 79 -59.40 -11.04 -18.42
CA GLN A 79 -60.17 -11.78 -19.41
C GLN A 79 -59.35 -12.12 -20.67
N GLU A 80 -58.52 -11.19 -21.13
CA GLU A 80 -57.61 -11.43 -22.26
C GLU A 80 -56.50 -12.44 -21.90
N SER A 81 -55.97 -12.36 -20.67
CA SER A 81 -54.96 -13.31 -20.18
C SER A 81 -55.52 -14.74 -20.09
N ASP A 82 -56.78 -14.89 -19.68
CA ASP A 82 -57.48 -16.17 -19.65
C ASP A 82 -57.64 -16.79 -21.04
N ARG A 83 -58.00 -15.94 -22.02
CA ARG A 83 -58.12 -16.35 -23.43
C ARG A 83 -56.79 -16.81 -24.02
N GLN A 84 -55.69 -16.16 -23.66
CA GLN A 84 -54.35 -16.56 -24.11
C GLN A 84 -53.91 -17.88 -23.49
N LEU A 85 -54.27 -18.12 -22.22
CA LEU A 85 -53.91 -19.35 -21.52
C LEU A 85 -54.67 -20.56 -22.05
N SER A 86 -55.97 -20.41 -22.36
CA SER A 86 -56.82 -21.49 -22.88
C SER A 86 -56.42 -21.92 -24.30
N ASN A 87 -55.90 -21.01 -25.12
CA ASN A 87 -55.48 -21.28 -26.50
C ASN A 87 -54.06 -21.89 -26.61
N PHE A 88 -53.28 -21.93 -25.54
CA PHE A 88 -51.88 -22.38 -25.58
C PHE A 88 -51.75 -23.91 -25.63
N ARG A 89 -51.08 -24.45 -26.68
CA ARG A 89 -50.81 -25.90 -26.84
C ARG A 89 -49.33 -26.23 -26.69
N LEU A 90 -49.04 -27.37 -26.04
CA LEU A 90 -47.67 -27.87 -25.85
C LEU A 90 -47.21 -28.77 -27.02
N PRO A 91 -45.92 -28.73 -27.43
CA PRO A 91 -45.35 -29.69 -28.38
C PRO A 91 -45.28 -31.13 -27.83
N ASP A 92 -45.24 -32.12 -28.72
CA ASP A 92 -45.09 -33.55 -28.37
C ASP A 92 -43.87 -33.80 -27.47
N SER A 93 -44.05 -34.64 -26.45
CA SER A 93 -43.04 -34.93 -25.42
C SER A 93 -42.02 -36.00 -25.80
N THR A 94 -42.28 -36.79 -26.85
CA THR A 94 -41.44 -37.92 -27.25
C THR A 94 -40.65 -37.62 -28.52
N PHE A 95 -39.33 -37.85 -28.47
CA PHE A 95 -38.46 -37.70 -29.63
C PHE A 95 -38.55 -38.93 -30.56
N ARG A 96 -38.91 -38.73 -31.82
CA ARG A 96 -38.89 -39.77 -32.87
C ARG A 96 -37.62 -39.65 -33.71
N LYS A 97 -36.87 -40.75 -33.85
CA LYS A 97 -35.63 -40.81 -34.65
C LYS A 97 -35.95 -40.77 -36.16
N PRO A 98 -35.26 -39.96 -36.99
CA PRO A 98 -35.46 -39.96 -38.44
C PRO A 98 -35.02 -41.30 -39.07
N ALA A 99 -35.65 -41.70 -40.18
CA ALA A 99 -35.37 -42.97 -40.87
C ALA A 99 -33.99 -43.03 -41.59
N LYS A 100 -33.28 -41.91 -41.71
CA LYS A 100 -31.97 -41.81 -42.38
C LYS A 100 -30.85 -42.35 -41.45
N GLU A 101 -29.86 -43.07 -42.01
CA GLU A 101 -28.62 -43.41 -41.29
C GLU A 101 -27.89 -42.13 -40.90
N LEU A 102 -27.91 -41.81 -39.61
CA LEU A 102 -27.32 -40.61 -39.02
C LEU A 102 -26.25 -41.04 -38.04
N THR A 103 -25.16 -40.28 -37.98
CA THR A 103 -24.10 -40.49 -36.99
C THR A 103 -24.67 -40.30 -35.57
N PRO A 104 -24.07 -40.94 -34.54
CA PRO A 104 -24.50 -40.75 -33.15
C PRO A 104 -24.59 -39.27 -32.75
N LEU A 105 -23.63 -38.45 -33.21
CA LEU A 105 -23.58 -37.01 -32.98
C LEU A 105 -24.78 -36.26 -33.59
N GLU A 106 -25.21 -36.60 -34.80
CA GLU A 106 -26.38 -35.95 -35.43
C GLU A 106 -27.68 -36.29 -34.69
N ILE A 107 -27.79 -37.51 -34.15
CA ILE A 107 -28.94 -37.94 -33.36
C ILE A 107 -29.01 -37.18 -32.03
N SER A 108 -27.88 -36.99 -31.34
CA SER A 108 -27.85 -36.25 -30.08
C SER A 108 -28.16 -34.76 -30.26
N VAL A 109 -27.68 -34.14 -31.36
CA VAL A 109 -28.04 -32.76 -31.75
C VAL A 109 -29.54 -32.60 -31.97
N LEU A 110 -30.18 -33.51 -32.73
CA LEU A 110 -31.62 -33.43 -33.00
C LEU A 110 -32.46 -33.63 -31.74
N LYS A 111 -32.05 -34.57 -30.86
CA LYS A 111 -32.72 -34.80 -29.57
C LYS A 111 -32.62 -33.58 -28.66
N ALA A 112 -31.44 -32.95 -28.56
CA ALA A 112 -31.26 -31.71 -27.80
C ALA A 112 -32.12 -30.56 -28.37
N LYS A 113 -32.22 -30.44 -29.70
CA LYS A 113 -33.04 -29.42 -30.37
C LYS A 113 -34.55 -29.60 -30.10
N HIS A 114 -35.03 -30.84 -30.09
CA HIS A 114 -36.43 -31.15 -29.76
C HIS A 114 -36.76 -30.78 -28.30
N ILE A 115 -35.94 -31.22 -27.34
CA ILE A 115 -36.15 -30.92 -25.92
C ILE A 115 -36.05 -29.40 -25.66
N ALA A 116 -35.18 -28.69 -26.39
CA ALA A 116 -35.08 -27.22 -26.29
C ALA A 116 -36.37 -26.50 -26.72
N ARG A 117 -37.05 -26.98 -27.78
CA ARG A 117 -38.36 -26.44 -28.20
C ARG A 117 -39.41 -26.65 -27.13
N LEU A 118 -39.44 -27.83 -26.54
CA LEU A 118 -40.38 -28.19 -25.49
C LEU A 118 -40.14 -27.34 -24.22
N LEU A 119 -38.88 -27.13 -23.83
CA LEU A 119 -38.53 -26.22 -22.72
C LEU A 119 -39.00 -24.79 -22.96
N ASN A 120 -38.83 -24.28 -24.19
CA ASN A 120 -39.27 -22.94 -24.55
C ASN A 120 -40.80 -22.82 -24.48
N ALA A 121 -41.55 -23.84 -24.88
CA ALA A 121 -43.00 -23.84 -24.74
C ALA A 121 -43.45 -23.77 -23.27
N TYR A 122 -42.85 -24.56 -22.38
CA TYR A 122 -43.15 -24.47 -20.95
C TYR A 122 -42.78 -23.12 -20.32
N LYS A 123 -41.68 -22.48 -20.77
CA LYS A 123 -41.30 -21.13 -20.36
C LYS A 123 -42.31 -20.07 -20.83
N GLN A 124 -42.83 -20.20 -22.05
CA GLN A 124 -43.90 -19.31 -22.54
C GLN A 124 -45.18 -19.48 -21.72
N LYS A 125 -45.57 -20.72 -21.39
CA LYS A 125 -46.69 -20.99 -20.48
C LYS A 125 -46.48 -20.36 -19.08
N ALA A 126 -45.25 -20.43 -18.54
CA ALA A 126 -44.93 -19.79 -17.26
C ALA A 126 -45.11 -18.27 -17.31
N LEU A 127 -44.67 -17.62 -18.40
CA LEU A 127 -44.83 -16.18 -18.57
C LEU A 127 -46.31 -15.77 -18.60
N LEU A 128 -47.16 -16.55 -19.28
CA LEU A 128 -48.61 -16.29 -19.32
C LEU A 128 -49.25 -16.46 -17.93
N LEU A 129 -48.87 -17.50 -17.17
CA LEU A 129 -49.33 -17.71 -15.80
C LEU A 129 -48.88 -16.58 -14.85
N GLU A 130 -47.62 -16.16 -14.92
CA GLU A 130 -47.10 -15.04 -14.12
C GLU A 130 -47.80 -13.72 -14.46
N ARG A 131 -48.04 -13.44 -15.75
CA ARG A 131 -48.84 -12.27 -16.17
C ARG A 131 -50.23 -12.29 -15.55
N LYS A 132 -50.94 -13.42 -15.59
CA LYS A 132 -52.26 -13.56 -14.96
C LYS A 132 -52.19 -13.35 -13.45
N GLN A 133 -51.18 -13.91 -12.77
CA GLN A 133 -50.98 -13.68 -11.33
C GLN A 133 -50.78 -12.20 -11.01
N THR A 134 -49.90 -11.50 -11.75
CA THR A 134 -49.67 -10.07 -11.52
C THR A 134 -50.90 -9.21 -11.81
N ALA A 135 -51.70 -9.58 -12.81
CA ALA A 135 -52.97 -8.90 -13.11
C ALA A 135 -53.98 -9.08 -11.96
N LEU A 136 -54.11 -10.29 -11.42
CA LEU A 136 -54.97 -10.58 -10.26
C LEU A 136 -54.50 -9.88 -8.97
N GLU A 137 -53.19 -9.81 -8.71
CA GLU A 137 -52.63 -9.07 -7.57
C GLU A 137 -52.86 -7.56 -7.70
N THR A 138 -52.71 -7.02 -8.91
CA THR A 138 -53.00 -5.61 -9.21
C THR A 138 -54.49 -5.33 -8.99
N LEU A 139 -55.37 -6.19 -9.49
CA LEU A 139 -56.81 -6.12 -9.28
C LEU A 139 -57.17 -6.18 -7.80
N LEU A 140 -56.53 -7.06 -7.02
CA LEU A 140 -56.74 -7.15 -5.56
C LEU A 140 -56.37 -5.84 -4.86
N THR A 141 -55.26 -5.22 -5.27
CA THR A 141 -54.82 -3.93 -4.74
C THR A 141 -55.83 -2.83 -5.08
N GLN A 142 -56.35 -2.83 -6.31
CA GLN A 142 -57.38 -1.88 -6.73
C GLN A 142 -58.71 -2.10 -6.02
N VAL A 143 -59.09 -3.35 -5.73
CA VAL A 143 -60.27 -3.65 -4.89
C VAL A 143 -60.10 -3.04 -3.50
N ASP A 144 -58.90 -3.14 -2.91
CA ASP A 144 -58.61 -2.51 -1.62
C ASP A 144 -58.61 -0.98 -1.71
N GLU A 145 -58.13 -0.38 -2.80
CA GLU A 145 -58.20 1.07 -3.06
C GLU A 145 -59.64 1.56 -3.28
N VAL A 146 -60.49 0.78 -3.95
CA VAL A 146 -61.93 1.04 -4.12
C VAL A 146 -62.65 0.96 -2.77
N LEU A 147 -62.35 -0.05 -1.95
CA LEU A 147 -62.89 -0.17 -0.59
C LEU A 147 -62.41 0.97 0.31
N PHE A 148 -61.15 1.38 0.20
CA PHE A 148 -60.59 2.51 0.94
C PHE A 148 -61.22 3.83 0.52
N SER A 149 -61.33 4.10 -0.78
CA SER A 149 -61.95 5.33 -1.31
C SER A 149 -63.46 5.37 -1.05
N SER A 150 -64.16 4.23 -1.04
CA SER A 150 -65.56 4.12 -0.59
C SER A 150 -65.71 4.51 0.88
N ASN A 151 -64.89 3.92 1.76
CA ASN A 151 -64.91 4.24 3.19
C ASN A 151 -64.54 5.70 3.45
N ARG A 152 -63.53 6.22 2.75
CA ARG A 152 -63.17 7.64 2.82
C ARG A 152 -64.33 8.52 2.37
N PHE A 153 -64.97 8.21 1.25
CA PHE A 153 -66.13 8.97 0.78
C PHE A 153 -67.29 8.92 1.78
N LYS A 154 -67.55 7.75 2.39
CA LYS A 154 -68.53 7.59 3.46
C LYS A 154 -68.19 8.43 4.70
N ASN A 155 -66.92 8.48 5.10
CA ASN A 155 -66.44 9.33 6.20
C ASN A 155 -66.53 10.81 5.85
N ASP A 156 -66.21 11.21 4.62
CA ASP A 156 -66.35 12.59 4.15
C ASP A 156 -67.84 13.00 4.10
N LEU A 157 -68.75 12.08 3.77
CA LEU A 157 -70.20 12.29 3.89
C LEU A 157 -70.65 12.45 5.34
N ILE A 158 -69.98 11.82 6.31
CA ILE A 158 -70.24 12.04 7.75
C ILE A 158 -69.69 13.41 8.16
N LEU A 159 -68.51 13.81 7.68
CA LEU A 159 -67.91 15.12 7.93
C LEU A 159 -68.69 16.29 7.29
N LEU A 160 -69.57 16.01 6.33
CA LEU A 160 -70.52 16.99 5.78
C LEU A 160 -71.69 17.29 6.74
N THR A 161 -71.94 16.46 7.76
CA THR A 161 -73.08 16.63 8.69
C THR A 161 -73.13 18.00 9.38
N PRO A 162 -72.02 18.58 9.89
CA PRO A 162 -72.03 19.92 10.47
C PRO A 162 -72.33 21.03 9.46
N TYR A 163 -71.86 20.89 8.21
CA TYR A 163 -72.14 21.84 7.12
C TYR A 163 -73.62 21.80 6.72
N LEU A 164 -74.21 20.61 6.65
CA LEU A 164 -75.63 20.41 6.34
C LEU A 164 -76.54 20.90 7.46
N LEU A 165 -76.11 20.73 8.72
CA LEU A 165 -76.82 21.27 9.89
C LEU A 165 -76.87 22.79 9.82
N GLU A 166 -75.73 23.44 9.54
CA GLU A 166 -75.64 24.90 9.37
C GLU A 166 -76.49 25.39 8.18
N VAL A 167 -76.44 24.70 7.04
CA VAL A 167 -77.29 25.00 5.87
C VAL A 167 -78.79 24.89 6.22
N LYS A 168 -79.18 23.86 6.98
CA LYS A 168 -80.57 23.66 7.41
C LYS A 168 -81.04 24.77 8.36
N LEU A 169 -80.19 25.19 9.30
CA LEU A 169 -80.49 26.31 10.20
C LEU A 169 -80.70 27.61 9.40
N ARG A 170 -79.87 27.88 8.40
CA ARG A 170 -80.00 29.08 7.55
C ARG A 170 -81.23 29.07 6.63
N ILE A 171 -81.69 27.89 6.22
CA ILE A 171 -82.95 27.75 5.47
C ILE A 171 -84.15 28.01 6.40
N ASN A 172 -84.13 27.47 7.62
CA ASN A 172 -85.19 27.67 8.60
C ASN A 172 -85.31 29.14 9.05
N ASP A 173 -84.18 29.83 9.19
CA ASP A 173 -84.15 31.24 9.60
C ASP A 173 -84.31 32.22 8.39
N GLY A 174 -84.61 31.71 7.19
CA GLY A 174 -84.91 32.50 5.99
C GLY A 174 -83.71 33.15 5.29
N THR A 175 -82.50 33.00 5.81
CA THR A 175 -81.27 33.61 5.26
C THR A 175 -80.73 32.89 4.02
N LEU A 176 -81.13 31.64 3.78
CA LEU A 176 -80.79 30.86 2.59
C LEU A 176 -82.07 30.29 1.94
N ILE A 177 -82.27 30.55 0.64
CA ILE A 177 -83.42 30.01 -0.10
C ILE A 177 -83.16 28.55 -0.47
N ALA A 178 -84.10 27.66 -0.16
CA ALA A 178 -83.98 26.21 -0.41
C ALA A 178 -83.70 25.86 -1.89
N SER A 179 -84.15 26.67 -2.85
CA SER A 179 -83.88 26.48 -4.29
C SER A 179 -82.41 26.65 -4.71
N LYS A 180 -81.58 27.31 -3.88
CA LYS A 180 -80.14 27.47 -4.13
C LYS A 180 -79.30 26.29 -3.62
N LEU A 181 -79.90 25.30 -2.94
CA LEU A 181 -79.19 24.11 -2.49
C LEU A 181 -78.93 23.17 -3.68
N PRO A 182 -77.66 22.81 -3.97
CA PRO A 182 -77.36 21.81 -4.98
C PRO A 182 -78.04 20.48 -4.64
N ALA A 183 -78.70 19.84 -5.62
CA ALA A 183 -79.39 18.56 -5.41
C ALA A 183 -78.47 17.47 -4.83
N SER A 184 -77.16 17.52 -5.12
CA SER A 184 -76.12 16.63 -4.58
C SER A 184 -76.01 16.66 -3.05
N LEU A 185 -76.37 17.77 -2.41
CA LEU A 185 -76.23 18.03 -0.97
C LEU A 185 -77.54 17.85 -0.18
N SER A 186 -78.62 17.37 -0.81
CA SER A 186 -79.87 17.11 -0.09
C SER A 186 -79.71 15.95 0.90
N GLN A 187 -80.43 16.03 2.03
CA GLN A 187 -80.33 15.06 3.11
C GLN A 187 -80.77 13.65 2.68
N GLU A 188 -81.73 13.55 1.76
CA GLU A 188 -82.16 12.29 1.15
C GLU A 188 -81.11 11.71 0.20
N ASN A 189 -80.50 12.54 -0.65
CA ASN A 189 -79.47 12.06 -1.60
C ASN A 189 -78.20 11.60 -0.88
N ILE A 190 -77.82 12.23 0.22
CA ILE A 190 -76.67 11.81 1.03
C ILE A 190 -76.94 10.47 1.72
N LYS A 191 -78.14 10.28 2.31
CA LYS A 191 -78.55 8.98 2.88
C LYS A 191 -78.62 7.88 1.82
N ALA A 192 -79.24 8.16 0.68
CA ALA A 192 -79.29 7.23 -0.46
C ALA A 192 -77.89 6.88 -0.97
N LYS A 193 -76.96 7.83 -0.96
CA LYS A 193 -75.57 7.60 -1.38
C LYS A 193 -74.79 6.77 -0.36
N GLN A 194 -74.98 7.01 0.94
CA GLN A 194 -74.39 6.20 2.02
C GLN A 194 -74.86 4.74 1.95
N GLN A 195 -76.15 4.49 1.71
CA GLN A 195 -76.67 3.13 1.51
C GLN A 195 -76.08 2.46 0.25
N LYS A 196 -76.00 3.19 -0.88
CA LYS A 196 -75.36 2.66 -2.10
C LYS A 196 -73.89 2.31 -1.88
N LEU A 197 -73.12 3.12 -1.16
CA LEU A 197 -71.72 2.82 -0.84
C LEU A 197 -71.57 1.57 0.03
N SER A 198 -72.44 1.39 1.03
CA SER A 198 -72.48 0.18 1.88
C SER A 198 -72.79 -1.10 1.08
N GLY A 199 -73.74 -1.02 0.13
CA GLY A 199 -74.03 -2.15 -0.77
C GLY A 199 -72.86 -2.51 -1.68
N ILE A 200 -72.14 -1.50 -2.17
CA ILE A 200 -70.95 -1.70 -3.02
C ILE A 200 -69.78 -2.28 -2.20
N GLU A 201 -69.59 -1.84 -0.95
CA GLU A 201 -68.60 -2.42 -0.03
C GLU A 201 -68.76 -3.94 0.10
N LYS A 202 -69.98 -4.43 0.34
CA LYS A 202 -70.27 -5.87 0.41
C LYS A 202 -69.94 -6.61 -0.89
N ARG A 203 -70.24 -6.01 -2.05
CA ARG A 203 -69.92 -6.58 -3.37
C ARG A 203 -68.41 -6.73 -3.56
N PHE A 204 -67.64 -5.67 -3.28
CA PHE A 204 -66.18 -5.69 -3.45
C PHE A 204 -65.48 -6.57 -2.41
N GLU A 205 -66.03 -6.73 -1.19
CA GLU A 205 -65.57 -7.76 -0.25
C GLU A 205 -65.78 -9.19 -0.78
N GLY A 206 -66.90 -9.43 -1.47
CA GLY A 206 -67.15 -10.69 -2.18
C GLY A 206 -66.13 -10.95 -3.29
N ILE A 207 -65.87 -9.96 -4.14
CA ILE A 207 -64.86 -10.02 -5.21
C ILE A 207 -63.47 -10.29 -4.62
N ASN A 208 -63.09 -9.60 -3.54
CA ASN A 208 -61.82 -9.80 -2.85
C ASN A 208 -61.61 -11.26 -2.42
N LYS A 209 -62.67 -11.93 -1.90
CA LYS A 209 -62.61 -13.35 -1.55
C LYS A 209 -62.43 -14.26 -2.76
N VAL A 210 -63.12 -13.98 -3.87
CA VAL A 210 -63.03 -14.77 -5.11
C VAL A 210 -61.64 -14.64 -5.73
N VAL A 211 -61.14 -13.43 -5.89
CA VAL A 211 -59.80 -13.15 -6.45
C VAL A 211 -58.71 -13.81 -5.60
N LYS A 212 -58.83 -13.77 -4.26
CA LYS A 212 -57.91 -14.50 -3.36
C LYS A 212 -57.90 -16.00 -3.58
N LYS A 213 -59.07 -16.62 -3.81
CA LYS A 213 -59.15 -18.06 -4.10
C LYS A 213 -58.50 -18.38 -5.44
N GLU A 214 -58.72 -17.55 -6.45
CA GLU A 214 -58.14 -17.74 -7.79
C GLU A 214 -56.61 -17.58 -7.79
N ILE A 215 -56.07 -16.63 -7.02
CA ILE A 215 -54.61 -16.51 -6.81
C ILE A 215 -54.03 -17.80 -6.19
N ILE A 216 -54.76 -18.42 -5.25
CA ILE A 216 -54.31 -19.67 -4.61
C ILE A 216 -54.31 -20.83 -5.62
N SER A 217 -55.37 -21.00 -6.42
CA SER A 217 -55.42 -22.08 -7.43
C SER A 217 -54.34 -21.89 -8.50
N LEU A 218 -54.15 -20.66 -8.97
CA LEU A 218 -53.14 -20.32 -9.98
C LEU A 218 -51.71 -20.52 -9.43
N GLY A 219 -51.51 -20.32 -8.13
CA GLY A 219 -50.26 -20.67 -7.44
C GLY A 219 -49.91 -22.17 -7.56
N SER A 220 -50.91 -23.06 -7.55
CA SER A 220 -50.71 -24.49 -7.79
C SER A 220 -50.28 -24.78 -9.23
N ASP A 221 -50.95 -24.18 -10.22
CA ASP A 221 -50.62 -24.36 -11.65
C ASP A 221 -49.21 -23.85 -11.98
N ILE A 222 -48.80 -22.73 -11.36
CA ILE A 222 -47.42 -22.21 -11.47
C ILE A 222 -46.43 -23.20 -10.87
N ALA A 223 -46.73 -23.79 -9.71
CA ALA A 223 -45.85 -24.76 -9.08
C ALA A 223 -45.68 -26.02 -9.94
N GLU A 224 -46.76 -26.52 -10.54
CA GLU A 224 -46.73 -27.67 -11.44
C GLU A 224 -45.95 -27.36 -12.73
N ASN A 225 -46.19 -26.20 -13.36
CA ASN A 225 -45.46 -25.78 -14.55
C ASN A 225 -43.96 -25.56 -14.26
N LYS A 226 -43.59 -25.06 -13.07
CA LYS A 226 -42.20 -24.95 -12.63
C LYS A 226 -41.53 -26.31 -12.47
N LYS A 227 -42.24 -27.31 -11.92
CA LYS A 227 -41.74 -28.70 -11.86
C LYS A 227 -41.48 -29.27 -13.25
N ALA A 228 -42.41 -29.06 -14.20
CA ALA A 228 -42.23 -29.48 -15.58
C ALA A 228 -41.03 -28.79 -16.26
N ILE A 229 -40.85 -27.47 -16.08
CA ILE A 229 -39.67 -26.74 -16.57
C ILE A 229 -38.38 -27.35 -16.01
N ALA A 230 -38.34 -27.65 -14.71
CA ALA A 230 -37.16 -28.24 -14.08
C ALA A 230 -36.83 -29.62 -14.67
N GLN A 231 -37.83 -30.48 -14.83
CA GLN A 231 -37.66 -31.81 -15.43
C GLN A 231 -37.19 -31.73 -16.88
N VAL A 232 -37.77 -30.85 -17.70
CA VAL A 232 -37.39 -30.70 -19.10
C VAL A 232 -36.02 -30.02 -19.24
N ALA A 233 -35.68 -29.07 -18.37
CA ALA A 233 -34.35 -28.45 -18.36
C ALA A 233 -33.25 -29.48 -18.02
N LEU A 234 -33.53 -30.40 -17.09
CA LEU A 234 -32.68 -31.54 -16.77
C LEU A 234 -32.49 -32.45 -18.00
N GLN A 235 -33.58 -32.77 -18.69
CA GLN A 235 -33.52 -33.56 -19.94
C GLN A 235 -32.72 -32.85 -21.05
N LEU A 236 -32.82 -31.52 -21.15
CA LEU A 236 -32.06 -30.76 -22.15
C LEU A 236 -30.57 -30.73 -21.81
N PHE A 237 -30.24 -30.57 -20.52
CA PHE A 237 -28.87 -30.55 -20.05
C PHE A 237 -28.20 -31.89 -20.33
N THR A 238 -28.81 -32.99 -19.90
CA THR A 238 -28.31 -34.35 -20.16
C THR A 238 -28.16 -34.64 -21.66
N ALA A 239 -29.11 -34.18 -22.49
CA ALA A 239 -28.99 -34.32 -23.95
C ALA A 239 -27.82 -33.49 -24.54
N LYS A 240 -27.57 -32.28 -24.04
CA LYS A 240 -26.45 -31.42 -24.49
C LYS A 240 -25.10 -31.90 -24.00
N GLU A 241 -25.01 -32.43 -22.78
CA GLU A 241 -23.79 -33.03 -22.25
C GLU A 241 -23.43 -34.28 -23.05
N LYS A 242 -24.43 -35.13 -23.36
CA LYS A 242 -24.25 -36.27 -24.27
C LYS A 242 -23.77 -35.83 -25.66
N GLN A 243 -24.33 -34.76 -26.22
CA GLN A 243 -23.83 -34.17 -27.47
C GLN A 243 -22.37 -33.72 -27.35
N ALA A 244 -21.99 -33.03 -26.28
CA ALA A 244 -20.62 -32.57 -26.06
C ALA A 244 -19.63 -33.73 -25.88
N ASN A 245 -20.03 -34.80 -25.19
CA ASN A 245 -19.21 -36.00 -25.02
C ASN A 245 -19.05 -36.74 -26.36
N GLU A 246 -20.09 -36.82 -27.18
CA GLU A 246 -19.98 -37.36 -28.54
C GLU A 246 -19.05 -36.51 -29.43
N GLN A 247 -19.04 -35.17 -29.30
CA GLN A 247 -18.06 -34.31 -29.98
C GLN A 247 -16.62 -34.56 -29.49
N LYS A 248 -16.42 -34.69 -28.19
CA LYS A 248 -15.10 -35.03 -27.60
C LYS A 248 -14.61 -36.40 -28.05
N ASN A 249 -15.51 -37.38 -28.15
CA ASN A 249 -15.18 -38.72 -28.61
C ASN A 249 -14.68 -38.71 -30.06
N VAL A 250 -15.24 -37.87 -30.94
CA VAL A 250 -14.73 -37.65 -32.30
C VAL A 250 -13.31 -37.05 -32.28
N ALA A 251 -13.03 -36.11 -31.37
CA ALA A 251 -11.68 -35.52 -31.23
C ALA A 251 -10.65 -36.50 -30.65
N LEU A 252 -11.05 -37.33 -29.68
CA LEU A 252 -10.21 -38.38 -29.08
C LEU A 252 -9.90 -39.50 -30.08
N GLN A 253 -10.83 -39.77 -31.02
CA GLN A 253 -10.65 -40.75 -32.09
C GLN A 253 -9.41 -40.48 -32.94
N ASN A 254 -9.10 -39.23 -33.26
CA ASN A 254 -7.89 -38.87 -34.01
C ASN A 254 -6.59 -39.10 -33.22
N LYS A 255 -6.64 -39.10 -31.88
CA LYS A 255 -5.46 -39.15 -31.01
C LYS A 255 -5.10 -40.57 -30.57
N TYR A 256 -6.10 -41.40 -30.28
CA TYR A 256 -5.90 -42.73 -29.68
C TYR A 256 -6.07 -43.88 -30.68
N ALA A 257 -6.65 -43.64 -31.87
CA ALA A 257 -6.80 -44.69 -32.90
C ALA A 257 -5.46 -45.19 -33.49
N ALA A 258 -4.37 -44.44 -33.35
CA ALA A 258 -3.03 -44.80 -33.84
C ALA A 258 -2.13 -45.50 -32.80
N MET A 259 -2.62 -45.77 -31.58
CA MET A 259 -1.82 -46.38 -30.51
C MET A 259 -1.84 -47.91 -30.56
N THR A 260 -0.72 -48.53 -30.18
CA THR A 260 -0.61 -50.00 -30.13
C THR A 260 -1.44 -50.60 -28.98
N PRO A 261 -1.96 -51.84 -29.11
CA PRO A 261 -2.82 -52.48 -28.10
C PRO A 261 -2.19 -52.54 -26.70
N LYS A 262 -0.89 -52.86 -26.61
CA LYS A 262 -0.14 -52.88 -25.34
C LYS A 262 -0.06 -51.51 -24.65
N LYS A 263 0.05 -50.44 -25.45
CA LYS A 263 0.11 -49.06 -24.95
C LYS A 263 -1.26 -48.60 -24.47
N LEU A 264 -2.34 -48.96 -25.19
CA LEU A 264 -3.72 -48.68 -24.80
C LEU A 264 -4.06 -49.30 -23.43
N LEU A 265 -3.71 -50.57 -23.21
CA LEU A 265 -3.94 -51.27 -21.94
C LEU A 265 -3.19 -50.61 -20.76
N ARG A 266 -1.93 -50.22 -20.97
CA ARG A 266 -1.15 -49.51 -19.94
C ARG A 266 -1.75 -48.14 -19.61
N THR A 267 -2.09 -47.33 -20.63
CA THR A 267 -2.73 -46.04 -20.39
C THR A 267 -4.10 -46.17 -19.71
N PHE A 268 -4.83 -47.26 -19.95
CA PHE A 268 -6.09 -47.52 -19.27
C PHE A 268 -5.88 -47.83 -17.78
N ALA A 269 -4.85 -48.61 -17.43
CA ALA A 269 -4.49 -48.91 -16.04
C ALA A 269 -4.07 -47.66 -15.28
N GLU A 270 -3.21 -46.82 -15.87
CA GLU A 270 -2.74 -45.55 -15.29
C GLU A 270 -3.93 -44.60 -15.00
N LEU A 271 -4.85 -44.44 -15.96
CA LEU A 271 -6.08 -43.67 -15.75
C LEU A 271 -6.94 -44.28 -14.63
N SER A 272 -7.07 -45.61 -14.57
CA SER A 272 -7.89 -46.25 -13.53
C SER A 272 -7.38 -45.97 -12.11
N GLU A 273 -6.07 -45.82 -11.90
CA GLU A 273 -5.51 -45.44 -10.60
C GLU A 273 -5.76 -43.97 -10.26
N GLU A 274 -5.57 -43.07 -11.24
CA GLU A 274 -5.80 -41.62 -11.07
C GLU A 274 -7.26 -41.29 -10.72
N LYS A 275 -8.22 -42.07 -11.23
CA LYS A 275 -9.65 -41.88 -10.99
C LYS A 275 -10.02 -41.85 -9.50
N ASN A 276 -9.36 -42.65 -8.65
CA ASN A 276 -9.79 -42.84 -7.26
C ASN A 276 -9.68 -41.55 -6.43
N TRP A 277 -8.60 -40.79 -6.59
CA TRP A 277 -8.42 -39.53 -5.86
C TRP A 277 -9.24 -38.39 -6.48
N ILE A 278 -9.38 -38.35 -7.81
CA ILE A 278 -10.22 -37.37 -8.53
C ILE A 278 -11.69 -37.52 -8.10
N LYS A 279 -12.18 -38.76 -7.99
CA LYS A 279 -13.54 -39.07 -7.53
C LYS A 279 -13.79 -38.62 -6.10
N SER A 280 -12.81 -38.79 -5.21
CA SER A 280 -12.90 -38.32 -3.82
C SER A 280 -13.08 -36.80 -3.76
N SER A 281 -12.24 -36.06 -4.49
CA SER A 281 -12.31 -34.59 -4.58
C SER A 281 -13.67 -34.12 -5.09
N TYR A 282 -14.15 -34.73 -6.17
CA TYR A 282 -15.47 -34.46 -6.75
C TYR A 282 -16.62 -34.70 -5.76
N LEU A 283 -16.63 -35.84 -5.05
CA LEU A 283 -17.68 -36.16 -4.07
C LEU A 283 -17.71 -35.19 -2.89
N VAL A 284 -16.54 -34.71 -2.43
CA VAL A 284 -16.46 -33.68 -1.40
C VAL A 284 -17.09 -32.37 -1.90
N ALA A 285 -16.78 -31.96 -3.13
CA ALA A 285 -17.38 -30.76 -3.73
C ALA A 285 -18.89 -30.91 -3.91
N TYR A 286 -19.38 -32.05 -4.39
CA TYR A 286 -20.80 -32.35 -4.56
C TYR A 286 -21.56 -32.30 -3.22
N ASN A 287 -21.07 -33.04 -2.22
CA ASN A 287 -21.72 -33.11 -0.90
C ASN A 287 -21.80 -31.74 -0.22
N LYS A 288 -20.77 -30.89 -0.41
CA LYS A 288 -20.76 -29.51 0.10
C LYS A 288 -21.86 -28.65 -0.54
N VAL A 289 -22.03 -28.74 -1.87
CA VAL A 289 -23.11 -28.00 -2.57
C VAL A 289 -24.48 -28.47 -2.10
N MET A 290 -24.68 -29.79 -1.98
CA MET A 290 -25.96 -30.36 -1.56
C MET A 290 -26.31 -30.03 -0.10
N ALA A 291 -25.33 -30.00 0.80
CA ALA A 291 -25.52 -29.57 2.18
C ALA A 291 -25.98 -28.11 2.25
N LEU A 292 -25.30 -27.22 1.53
CA LEU A 292 -25.66 -25.80 1.46
C LEU A 292 -27.07 -25.59 0.85
N GLY A 293 -27.43 -26.39 -0.15
CA GLY A 293 -28.76 -26.37 -0.75
C GLY A 293 -29.87 -26.74 0.25
N LYS A 294 -29.67 -27.83 1.01
CA LYS A 294 -30.61 -28.27 2.05
C LYS A 294 -30.77 -27.24 3.17
N GLU A 295 -29.66 -26.65 3.63
CA GLU A 295 -29.69 -25.59 4.64
C GLU A 295 -30.47 -24.36 4.16
N ALA A 296 -30.22 -23.93 2.92
CA ALA A 296 -30.93 -22.82 2.32
C ALA A 296 -32.43 -23.09 2.21
N GLU A 297 -32.84 -24.31 1.85
CA GLU A 297 -34.25 -24.72 1.76
C GLU A 297 -34.94 -24.69 3.14
N VAL A 298 -34.28 -25.23 4.18
CA VAL A 298 -34.81 -25.20 5.56
C VAL A 298 -35.02 -23.76 6.03
N ARG A 299 -34.06 -22.88 5.74
CA ARG A 299 -34.18 -21.46 6.12
C ARG A 299 -35.26 -20.74 5.32
N TYR A 300 -35.37 -21.03 4.03
CA TYR A 300 -36.43 -20.48 3.18
C TYR A 300 -37.81 -20.83 3.75
N LYS A 301 -38.07 -22.10 4.08
CA LYS A 301 -39.33 -22.54 4.72
C LYS A 301 -39.60 -21.82 6.03
N LYS A 302 -38.55 -21.57 6.84
CA LYS A 302 -38.66 -20.86 8.12
C LYS A 302 -39.07 -19.37 7.96
N ILE A 303 -38.67 -18.73 6.87
CA ILE A 303 -39.05 -17.35 6.54
C ILE A 303 -40.52 -17.32 6.09
N GLU A 304 -40.90 -18.23 5.19
CA GLU A 304 -42.25 -18.30 4.59
C GLU A 304 -43.36 -18.58 5.63
N LEU A 305 -43.08 -19.38 6.66
CA LEU A 305 -44.04 -19.75 7.71
C LEU A 305 -44.41 -18.60 8.68
N LYS A 306 -43.60 -17.53 8.77
CA LYS A 306 -43.81 -16.45 9.75
C LYS A 306 -44.72 -15.36 9.20
N LYS A 307 -46.04 -15.55 9.33
CA LYS A 307 -47.05 -14.52 9.01
C LYS A 307 -46.80 -13.22 9.82
N PRO A 308 -47.00 -12.03 9.22
CA PRO A 308 -46.93 -10.78 9.96
C PRO A 308 -47.97 -10.80 11.10
N PRO A 309 -47.67 -10.21 12.27
CA PRO A 309 -48.61 -10.16 13.37
C PRO A 309 -49.92 -9.49 12.90
N LYS A 310 -51.07 -10.14 13.16
CA LYS A 310 -52.41 -9.58 12.89
C LYS A 310 -52.57 -8.29 13.70
N THR A 311 -52.20 -7.18 13.10
CA THR A 311 -52.45 -5.86 13.64
C THR A 311 -53.55 -5.27 12.77
N LYS A 312 -54.73 -5.11 13.36
CA LYS A 312 -55.72 -4.16 12.83
C LYS A 312 -54.94 -2.89 12.48
N ARG A 313 -55.16 -2.38 11.26
CA ARG A 313 -54.66 -1.10 10.77
C ARG A 313 -54.53 -0.15 11.96
N ILE A 314 -53.32 0.37 12.19
CA ILE A 314 -53.07 1.41 13.20
C ILE A 314 -53.69 2.70 12.66
N GLU A 315 -55.01 2.69 12.57
CA GLU A 315 -55.90 3.82 12.44
C GLU A 315 -56.52 3.98 13.84
N GLU A 316 -56.23 5.12 14.48
CA GLU A 316 -57.10 5.71 15.50
C GLU A 316 -57.20 5.01 16.87
N SER A 317 -56.08 4.57 17.44
CA SER A 317 -56.02 4.48 18.91
C SER A 317 -55.83 5.90 19.48
N LYS A 318 -56.80 6.41 20.26
CA LYS A 318 -56.68 7.66 21.06
C LYS A 318 -55.49 7.64 22.04
N ASP A 319 -54.81 6.50 22.20
CA ASP A 319 -53.85 6.20 23.25
C ASP A 319 -52.43 5.97 22.67
N THR A 320 -51.55 6.98 22.79
CA THR A 320 -50.20 7.02 22.17
C THR A 320 -49.28 5.89 22.65
N LYS A 321 -49.45 5.39 23.88
CA LYS A 321 -48.59 4.34 24.47
C LYS A 321 -48.81 2.97 23.84
N LYS A 322 -50.07 2.60 23.54
CA LYS A 322 -50.42 1.34 22.86
C LYS A 322 -49.94 1.33 21.41
N THR A 323 -50.01 2.48 20.73
CA THR A 323 -49.48 2.67 19.38
C THR A 323 -47.96 2.44 19.32
N ILE A 324 -47.20 2.95 20.30
CA ILE A 324 -45.74 2.73 20.38
C ILE A 324 -45.40 1.26 20.63
N GLN A 325 -46.15 0.54 21.48
CA GLN A 325 -45.95 -0.89 21.71
C GLN A 325 -46.22 -1.72 20.45
N ALA A 326 -47.26 -1.40 19.68
CA ALA A 326 -47.55 -2.05 18.40
C ALA A 326 -46.48 -1.76 17.34
N LEU A 327 -45.93 -0.55 17.28
CA LEU A 327 -44.81 -0.22 16.38
C LEU A 327 -43.52 -0.96 16.78
N ASN A 328 -43.29 -1.19 18.07
CA ASN A 328 -42.13 -1.95 18.56
C ASN A 328 -42.18 -3.43 18.18
N SER A 329 -43.36 -4.06 18.26
CA SER A 329 -43.51 -5.46 17.84
C SER A 329 -43.32 -5.62 16.32
N LEU A 330 -43.76 -4.64 15.52
CA LEU A 330 -43.53 -4.58 14.08
C LEU A 330 -42.04 -4.38 13.74
N LEU A 331 -41.33 -3.45 14.37
CA LEU A 331 -39.88 -3.27 14.17
C LEU A 331 -39.09 -4.53 14.57
N LYS A 332 -39.51 -5.22 15.64
CA LYS A 332 -38.90 -6.49 16.05
C LYS A 332 -39.14 -7.59 15.02
N TYR A 333 -40.34 -7.65 14.44
CA TYR A 333 -40.64 -8.58 13.34
C TYR A 333 -39.78 -8.28 12.10
N ASP A 334 -39.79 -7.03 11.63
CA ASP A 334 -39.06 -6.61 10.42
C ASP A 334 -37.55 -6.79 10.57
N SER A 335 -36.97 -6.45 11.73
CA SER A 335 -35.54 -6.67 12.00
C SER A 335 -35.14 -8.15 12.00
N VAL A 336 -35.98 -9.03 12.57
CA VAL A 336 -35.76 -10.47 12.54
C VAL A 336 -35.88 -11.01 11.11
N GLN A 337 -36.83 -10.51 10.32
CA GLN A 337 -36.97 -10.90 8.92
C GLN A 337 -35.78 -10.43 8.08
N ILE A 338 -35.37 -9.17 8.19
CA ILE A 338 -34.19 -8.64 7.51
C ILE A 338 -32.95 -9.48 7.84
N LYS A 339 -32.75 -9.84 9.12
CA LYS A 339 -31.63 -10.70 9.53
C LYS A 339 -31.71 -12.08 8.87
N ASN A 340 -32.85 -12.77 8.95
CA ASN A 340 -33.02 -14.10 8.37
C ASN A 340 -32.86 -14.10 6.84
N THR A 341 -33.40 -13.09 6.15
CA THR A 341 -33.30 -12.95 4.69
C THR A 341 -31.87 -12.62 4.26
N ASN A 342 -31.12 -11.82 5.03
CA ASN A 342 -29.69 -11.58 4.79
C ASN A 342 -28.85 -12.85 5.01
N GLU A 343 -29.13 -13.62 6.06
CA GLU A 343 -28.46 -14.91 6.30
C GLU A 343 -28.74 -15.91 5.17
N LEU A 344 -29.99 -16.01 4.72
CA LEU A 344 -30.37 -16.81 3.55
C LEU A 344 -29.62 -16.32 2.30
N GLN A 345 -29.53 -15.00 2.09
CA GLN A 345 -28.78 -14.45 0.95
C GLN A 345 -27.28 -14.79 1.01
N SER A 346 -26.69 -14.81 2.20
CA SER A 346 -25.30 -15.24 2.40
C SER A 346 -25.09 -16.71 2.06
N GLN A 347 -25.99 -17.59 2.54
CA GLN A 347 -25.93 -19.03 2.24
C GLN A 347 -26.13 -19.32 0.74
N LEU A 348 -27.06 -18.64 0.08
CA LEU A 348 -27.26 -18.77 -1.36
C LEU A 348 -26.05 -18.28 -2.17
N LYS A 349 -25.34 -17.23 -1.71
CA LYS A 349 -24.07 -16.80 -2.31
C LYS A 349 -22.97 -17.84 -2.10
N ALA A 350 -22.87 -18.42 -0.92
CA ALA A 350 -21.92 -19.51 -0.63
C ALA A 350 -22.17 -20.74 -1.51
N LEU A 351 -23.44 -21.08 -1.78
CA LEU A 351 -23.84 -22.13 -2.71
C LEU A 351 -23.40 -21.82 -4.15
N ILE A 352 -23.54 -20.58 -4.61
CA ILE A 352 -23.07 -20.18 -5.94
C ILE A 352 -21.54 -20.24 -6.03
N ALA A 353 -20.82 -19.83 -4.98
CA ALA A 353 -19.36 -19.92 -4.95
C ALA A 353 -18.87 -21.38 -4.94
N SER A 354 -19.53 -22.28 -4.20
CA SER A 354 -19.18 -23.70 -4.20
C SER A 354 -19.49 -24.40 -5.53
N LYS A 355 -20.41 -23.86 -6.34
CA LYS A 355 -20.67 -24.32 -7.71
C LYS A 355 -19.42 -24.23 -8.59
N GLU A 356 -18.65 -23.14 -8.52
CA GLU A 356 -17.47 -22.96 -9.39
C GLU A 356 -16.42 -24.05 -9.14
N VAL A 357 -16.15 -24.33 -7.86
CA VAL A 357 -15.27 -25.44 -7.44
C VAL A 357 -15.83 -26.77 -7.93
N PHE A 358 -17.12 -27.04 -7.71
CA PHE A 358 -17.76 -28.25 -8.21
C PHE A 358 -17.65 -28.40 -9.73
N THR A 359 -17.86 -27.32 -10.51
CA THR A 359 -17.79 -27.38 -11.98
C THR A 359 -16.38 -27.65 -12.48
N ALA A 360 -15.35 -27.19 -11.76
CA ALA A 360 -13.96 -27.51 -12.08
C ALA A 360 -13.67 -28.99 -11.83
N GLU A 361 -14.02 -29.51 -10.65
CA GLU A 361 -13.85 -30.92 -10.30
C GLU A 361 -14.65 -31.85 -11.24
N ALA A 362 -15.88 -31.47 -11.57
CA ALA A 362 -16.76 -32.17 -12.51
C ALA A 362 -16.18 -32.21 -13.93
N ALA A 363 -15.51 -31.14 -14.37
CA ALA A 363 -14.86 -31.10 -15.68
C ALA A 363 -13.65 -32.05 -15.73
N VAL A 364 -12.84 -32.09 -14.66
CA VAL A 364 -11.67 -32.98 -14.56
C VAL A 364 -12.10 -34.45 -14.58
N ILE A 365 -13.05 -34.84 -13.72
CA ILE A 365 -13.53 -36.22 -13.67
C ILE A 365 -14.29 -36.61 -14.96
N GLY A 366 -15.04 -35.67 -15.56
CA GLY A 366 -15.75 -35.90 -16.81
C GLY A 366 -14.82 -36.11 -18.00
N GLU A 367 -13.74 -35.34 -18.10
CA GLU A 367 -12.69 -35.55 -19.10
C GLU A 367 -11.99 -36.90 -18.91
N HIS A 368 -11.68 -37.22 -17.65
CA HIS A 368 -11.03 -38.46 -17.28
C HIS A 368 -11.89 -39.70 -17.63
N LEU A 369 -13.18 -39.68 -17.29
CA LEU A 369 -14.14 -40.74 -17.65
C LEU A 369 -14.32 -40.85 -19.16
N SER A 370 -14.38 -39.72 -19.89
CA SER A 370 -14.48 -39.73 -21.36
C SER A 370 -13.28 -40.44 -22.01
N LYS A 371 -12.05 -40.19 -21.53
CA LYS A 371 -10.84 -40.88 -21.99
C LYS A 371 -10.90 -42.38 -21.71
N MET A 372 -11.31 -42.76 -20.49
CA MET A 372 -11.47 -44.17 -20.12
C MET A 372 -12.50 -44.89 -20.98
N ILE A 373 -13.68 -44.31 -21.20
CA ILE A 373 -14.76 -44.89 -22.03
C ILE A 373 -14.30 -45.05 -23.48
N PHE A 374 -13.53 -44.10 -24.00
CA PHE A 374 -13.01 -44.18 -25.36
C PHE A 374 -11.96 -45.30 -25.51
N ILE A 375 -10.97 -45.36 -24.63
CA ILE A 375 -9.94 -46.42 -24.63
C ILE A 375 -10.60 -47.80 -24.42
N ALA A 376 -11.57 -47.87 -23.52
CA ALA A 376 -12.37 -49.06 -23.27
C ALA A 376 -13.07 -49.58 -24.52
N LYS A 377 -13.68 -48.68 -25.30
CA LYS A 377 -14.37 -49.00 -26.54
C LYS A 377 -13.39 -49.51 -27.61
N LEU A 378 -12.19 -48.93 -27.70
CA LEU A 378 -11.14 -49.43 -28.60
C LEU A 378 -10.66 -50.82 -28.20
N ILE A 379 -10.39 -51.06 -26.90
CA ILE A 379 -9.97 -52.37 -26.40
C ILE A 379 -11.04 -53.43 -26.70
N LYS A 380 -12.33 -53.12 -26.49
CA LYS A 380 -13.44 -54.02 -26.80
C LYS A 380 -13.51 -54.36 -28.29
N ASN A 381 -13.34 -53.37 -29.17
CA ASN A 381 -13.31 -53.60 -30.63
C ASN A 381 -12.10 -54.45 -31.07
N LEU A 382 -10.97 -54.40 -30.36
CA LEU A 382 -9.77 -55.21 -30.62
C LEU A 382 -9.93 -56.64 -30.07
N GLU A 383 -10.63 -56.81 -28.95
CA GLU A 383 -11.04 -58.10 -28.39
C GLU A 383 -12.00 -58.84 -29.35
N GLU A 384 -13.02 -58.14 -29.88
CA GLU A 384 -13.97 -58.68 -30.88
C GLU A 384 -13.28 -59.12 -32.19
N LYS A 385 -12.10 -58.58 -32.49
CA LYS A 385 -11.26 -58.96 -33.65
C LYS A 385 -10.22 -60.06 -33.35
N GLY A 386 -10.10 -60.50 -32.10
CA GLY A 386 -9.16 -61.56 -31.68
C GLY A 386 -7.70 -61.12 -31.53
N GLU A 387 -7.39 -59.83 -31.57
CA GLU A 387 -6.02 -59.29 -31.51
C GLU A 387 -5.47 -59.16 -30.06
N VAL A 388 -6.34 -59.28 -29.05
CA VAL A 388 -6.00 -59.18 -27.62
C VAL A 388 -6.61 -60.37 -26.87
N LYS A 389 -5.81 -61.15 -26.13
CA LYS A 389 -6.31 -62.27 -25.32
C LYS A 389 -6.94 -61.75 -24.00
N PRO A 390 -8.06 -62.33 -23.54
CA PRO A 390 -8.76 -61.91 -22.33
C PRO A 390 -8.08 -62.44 -21.06
N GLU A 391 -6.79 -62.13 -20.88
CA GLU A 391 -6.09 -62.47 -19.63
C GLU A 391 -6.24 -61.31 -18.62
N SER A 392 -7.24 -61.50 -17.74
CA SER A 392 -7.33 -61.02 -16.36
C SER A 392 -7.43 -59.52 -16.03
N MET A 393 -7.92 -58.62 -16.89
CA MET A 393 -8.17 -57.22 -16.43
C MET A 393 -9.53 -56.59 -16.76
N LEU A 394 -10.44 -57.27 -17.46
CA LEU A 394 -11.68 -56.66 -17.92
C LEU A 394 -12.85 -57.66 -17.85
N SER A 395 -13.44 -57.85 -16.66
CA SER A 395 -14.69 -58.64 -16.49
C SER A 395 -15.82 -58.14 -17.42
N ALA A 396 -16.82 -58.94 -17.78
CA ALA A 396 -17.87 -58.47 -18.72
C ALA A 396 -18.68 -57.19 -18.27
N ASN A 397 -18.44 -56.67 -17.05
CA ASN A 397 -19.24 -55.65 -16.39
C ASN A 397 -18.58 -54.25 -16.23
N TRP A 398 -17.25 -54.09 -16.34
CA TRP A 398 -16.60 -52.79 -16.07
C TRP A 398 -16.98 -51.71 -17.10
N TYR A 399 -17.16 -52.06 -18.38
CA TYR A 399 -17.56 -51.10 -19.42
C TYR A 399 -18.94 -50.48 -19.11
N LYS A 400 -19.89 -51.32 -18.71
CA LYS A 400 -21.21 -50.88 -18.24
C LYS A 400 -21.12 -50.06 -16.97
N ALA A 401 -20.22 -50.41 -16.04
CA ALA A 401 -20.02 -49.69 -14.79
C ALA A 401 -19.46 -48.26 -15.01
N ILE A 402 -18.49 -48.08 -15.91
CA ILE A 402 -17.94 -46.75 -16.22
C ILE A 402 -18.98 -45.86 -16.91
N ILE A 403 -19.80 -46.42 -17.81
CA ILE A 403 -20.92 -45.69 -18.45
C ILE A 403 -21.97 -45.29 -17.41
N ALA A 404 -22.38 -46.20 -16.52
CA ALA A 404 -23.32 -45.89 -15.45
C ALA A 404 -22.80 -44.79 -14.51
N GLU A 405 -21.48 -44.73 -14.30
CA GLU A 405 -20.84 -43.70 -13.50
C GLU A 405 -20.77 -42.35 -14.21
N GLU A 406 -20.53 -42.32 -15.52
CA GLU A 406 -20.67 -41.11 -16.34
C GLU A 406 -22.11 -40.59 -16.30
N GLU A 407 -23.11 -41.45 -16.46
CA GLU A 407 -24.52 -41.09 -16.35
C GLU A 407 -24.86 -40.52 -14.96
N SER A 408 -24.33 -41.12 -13.89
CA SER A 408 -24.49 -40.60 -12.53
C SER A 408 -23.87 -39.19 -12.38
N LEU A 409 -22.67 -38.98 -12.95
CA LEU A 409 -22.00 -37.67 -12.96
C LEU A 409 -22.84 -36.61 -13.67
N THR A 410 -23.35 -36.91 -14.87
CA THR A 410 -24.18 -35.98 -15.65
C THR A 410 -25.45 -35.57 -14.89
N LYS A 411 -26.06 -36.52 -14.17
CA LYS A 411 -27.25 -36.28 -13.35
C LYS A 411 -26.94 -35.36 -12.17
N GLN A 412 -25.83 -35.61 -11.47
CA GLN A 412 -25.38 -34.79 -10.33
C GLN A 412 -24.97 -33.37 -10.78
N ASN A 413 -24.28 -33.26 -11.93
CA ASN A 413 -23.94 -31.97 -12.55
C ASN A 413 -25.18 -31.14 -12.82
N ALA A 414 -26.20 -31.76 -13.41
CA ALA A 414 -27.45 -31.10 -13.72
C ALA A 414 -28.20 -30.65 -12.46
N GLU A 415 -28.23 -31.48 -11.41
CA GLU A 415 -28.86 -31.16 -10.13
C GLU A 415 -28.21 -29.93 -9.48
N VAL A 416 -26.87 -29.87 -9.43
CA VAL A 416 -26.12 -28.72 -8.91
C VAL A 416 -26.37 -27.46 -9.74
N ILE A 417 -26.40 -27.57 -11.06
CA ILE A 417 -26.67 -26.42 -11.94
C ILE A 417 -28.08 -25.88 -11.69
N ILE A 418 -29.09 -26.75 -11.60
CA ILE A 418 -30.47 -26.35 -11.33
C ILE A 418 -30.59 -25.67 -9.96
N LEU A 419 -30.00 -26.27 -8.91
CA LEU A 419 -29.96 -25.68 -7.56
C LEU A 419 -29.32 -24.29 -7.57
N SER A 420 -28.20 -24.13 -8.29
CA SER A 420 -27.50 -22.84 -8.39
C SER A 420 -28.29 -21.77 -9.14
N GLU A 421 -29.02 -22.15 -10.18
CA GLU A 421 -29.78 -21.21 -10.99
C GLU A 421 -31.04 -20.75 -10.25
N ASN A 422 -31.66 -21.64 -9.48
CA ASN A 422 -32.72 -21.29 -8.54
C ASN A 422 -32.19 -20.35 -7.42
N ALA A 423 -30.99 -20.62 -6.90
CA ALA A 423 -30.36 -19.76 -5.90
C ALA A 423 -30.11 -18.33 -6.42
N LYS A 424 -29.67 -18.16 -7.68
CA LYS A 424 -29.50 -16.83 -8.30
C LYS A 424 -30.81 -16.06 -8.36
N LYS A 425 -31.88 -16.68 -8.85
CA LYS A 425 -33.22 -16.05 -8.89
C LYS A 425 -33.69 -15.65 -7.50
N GLN A 426 -33.45 -16.52 -6.51
CA GLN A 426 -33.82 -16.25 -5.13
C GLN A 426 -33.02 -15.09 -4.53
N ILE A 427 -31.74 -14.93 -4.88
CA ILE A 427 -30.94 -13.77 -4.45
C ILE A 427 -31.52 -12.45 -4.98
N GLU A 428 -31.98 -12.42 -6.24
CA GLU A 428 -32.61 -11.22 -6.82
C GLU A 428 -33.93 -10.88 -6.13
N LEU A 429 -34.76 -11.91 -5.85
CA LEU A 429 -36.03 -11.74 -5.12
C LEU A 429 -35.77 -11.26 -3.69
N ASN A 430 -34.85 -11.91 -2.96
CA ASN A 430 -34.47 -11.53 -1.61
C ASN A 430 -33.94 -10.10 -1.57
N ALA A 431 -33.17 -9.66 -2.57
CA ALA A 431 -32.67 -8.29 -2.63
C ALA A 431 -33.81 -7.26 -2.78
N LYS A 432 -34.82 -7.56 -3.60
CA LYS A 432 -36.02 -6.71 -3.72
C LYS A 432 -36.82 -6.68 -2.41
N GLU A 433 -36.96 -7.83 -1.76
CA GLU A 433 -37.68 -7.96 -0.49
C GLU A 433 -36.96 -7.25 0.67
N ILE A 434 -35.64 -7.41 0.79
CA ILE A 434 -34.81 -6.66 1.76
C ILE A 434 -34.98 -5.16 1.55
N LYS A 435 -34.95 -4.69 0.29
CA LYS A 435 -35.14 -3.27 -0.01
C LYS A 435 -36.52 -2.77 0.44
N LYS A 436 -37.57 -3.57 0.22
CA LYS A 436 -38.94 -3.27 0.67
C LYS A 436 -39.05 -3.26 2.20
N LEU A 437 -38.52 -4.29 2.86
CA LEU A 437 -38.50 -4.41 4.33
C LEU A 437 -37.70 -3.27 4.98
N MET A 438 -36.57 -2.87 4.40
CA MET A 438 -35.78 -1.73 4.91
C MET A 438 -36.53 -0.40 4.75
N ALA A 439 -37.21 -0.17 3.63
CA ALA A 439 -38.01 1.04 3.44
C ALA A 439 -39.16 1.10 4.47
N ASN A 440 -39.85 -0.02 4.69
CA ASN A 440 -40.89 -0.13 5.72
C ASN A 440 -40.31 0.07 7.13
N TYR A 441 -39.17 -0.55 7.44
CA TYR A 441 -38.50 -0.40 8.73
C TYR A 441 -38.13 1.06 9.01
N ASP A 442 -37.57 1.76 8.02
CA ASP A 442 -37.19 3.17 8.12
C ASP A 442 -38.41 4.08 8.32
N GLU A 443 -39.50 3.80 7.61
CA GLU A 443 -40.77 4.52 7.76
C GLU A 443 -41.37 4.31 9.17
N ILE A 444 -41.47 3.05 9.61
CA ILE A 444 -41.98 2.68 10.94
C ILE A 444 -41.09 3.28 12.05
N ALA A 445 -39.77 3.24 11.88
CA ALA A 445 -38.82 3.79 12.83
C ALA A 445 -38.92 5.33 12.91
N SER A 446 -39.08 6.02 11.79
CA SER A 446 -39.29 7.47 11.77
C SER A 446 -40.60 7.86 12.47
N LYS A 447 -41.69 7.13 12.18
CA LYS A 447 -43.02 7.35 12.77
C LYS A 447 -43.03 7.06 14.28
N LYS A 448 -42.37 5.99 14.71
CA LYS A 448 -42.15 5.69 16.14
C LYS A 448 -41.35 6.78 16.82
N ASN A 449 -40.23 7.22 16.23
CA ASN A 449 -39.38 8.25 16.83
C ASN A 449 -40.12 9.59 16.98
N SER A 450 -40.96 9.97 16.00
CA SER A 450 -41.83 11.14 16.15
C SER A 450 -42.87 10.94 17.25
N LEU A 451 -43.53 9.78 17.32
CA LEU A 451 -44.59 9.49 18.30
C LEU A 451 -44.05 9.34 19.73
N GLU A 452 -42.87 8.76 19.92
CA GLU A 452 -42.24 8.68 21.24
C GLU A 452 -41.85 10.08 21.75
N ARG A 453 -41.41 10.98 20.86
CA ARG A 453 -41.08 12.35 21.23
C ARG A 453 -42.33 13.14 21.61
N THR A 454 -43.42 13.02 20.83
CA THR A 454 -44.70 13.67 21.15
C THR A 454 -45.33 13.08 22.41
N ALA A 455 -45.27 11.76 22.61
CA ALA A 455 -45.76 11.12 23.84
C ALA A 455 -44.94 11.54 25.06
N LYS A 456 -43.60 11.62 24.96
CA LYS A 456 -42.74 12.10 26.05
C LYS A 456 -43.00 13.57 26.37
N SER A 457 -43.20 14.43 25.38
CA SER A 457 -43.53 15.85 25.62
C SER A 457 -44.93 16.02 26.21
N LEU A 458 -45.94 15.28 25.73
CA LEU A 458 -47.29 15.27 26.28
C LEU A 458 -47.33 14.78 27.74
N MET A 459 -46.65 13.67 28.05
CA MET A 459 -46.53 13.17 29.44
C MET A 459 -45.82 14.17 30.36
N LYS A 460 -44.79 14.88 29.87
CA LYS A 460 -44.14 15.96 30.63
C LYS A 460 -45.13 17.10 30.91
N VAL A 461 -45.88 17.52 29.89
CA VAL A 461 -46.89 18.58 29.99
C VAL A 461 -47.99 18.22 30.98
N GLU A 462 -48.51 16.99 30.96
CA GLU A 462 -49.49 16.50 31.95
C GLU A 462 -48.92 16.53 33.38
N LYS A 463 -47.69 16.02 33.58
CA LYS A 463 -47.01 16.10 34.88
C LYS A 463 -46.80 17.54 35.35
N TRP A 464 -46.52 18.47 34.44
CA TRP A 464 -46.37 19.89 34.78
C TRP A 464 -47.71 20.55 35.08
N LYS A 465 -48.78 20.20 34.37
CA LYS A 465 -50.16 20.64 34.66
C LYS A 465 -50.62 20.17 36.04
N ALA A 466 -50.41 18.90 36.39
CA ALA A 466 -50.74 18.38 37.72
C ALA A 466 -49.96 19.10 38.84
N LYS A 467 -48.70 19.48 38.61
CA LYS A 467 -47.93 20.29 39.57
C LYS A 467 -48.48 21.71 39.72
N LEU A 468 -49.18 22.26 38.74
CA LEU A 468 -49.69 23.63 38.75
C LEU A 468 -50.99 23.80 39.55
N GLU A 469 -51.76 22.73 39.77
CA GLU A 469 -53.07 22.78 40.45
C GLU A 469 -52.96 23.19 41.93
N ASN A 470 -51.83 22.90 42.59
CA ASN A 470 -51.63 23.12 44.03
C ASN A 470 -50.46 24.06 44.40
N ILE A 471 -49.97 24.89 43.46
CA ILE A 471 -48.85 25.82 43.73
C ILE A 471 -49.35 27.17 44.27
N GLY A 472 -48.81 27.60 45.41
CA GLY A 472 -49.09 28.93 45.97
C GLY A 472 -48.50 30.10 45.16
N LYS A 473 -49.17 31.27 45.22
CA LYS A 473 -48.88 32.50 44.43
C LYS A 473 -47.40 32.91 44.40
N LYS A 474 -46.73 32.98 45.56
CA LYS A 474 -45.31 33.39 45.66
C LYS A 474 -44.37 32.39 44.97
N LYS A 475 -44.66 31.09 45.11
CA LYS A 475 -43.88 30.01 44.48
C LYS A 475 -44.11 29.95 42.97
N LEU A 476 -45.33 30.23 42.51
CA LEU A 476 -45.69 30.33 41.08
C LEU A 476 -44.93 31.45 40.36
N LEU A 477 -44.89 32.65 40.96
CA LEU A 477 -44.20 33.81 40.39
C LEU A 477 -42.68 33.60 40.37
N ASN A 478 -42.10 33.06 41.45
CA ASN A 478 -40.67 32.77 41.53
C ASN A 478 -40.24 31.63 40.58
N THR A 479 -41.07 30.61 40.38
CA THR A 479 -40.79 29.55 39.40
C THR A 479 -40.87 30.07 37.97
N PHE A 480 -41.77 31.00 37.66
CA PHE A 480 -41.83 31.64 36.35
C PHE A 480 -40.59 32.51 36.07
N THR A 481 -40.12 33.30 37.04
CA THR A 481 -38.91 34.13 36.88
C THR A 481 -37.66 33.27 36.71
N THR A 482 -37.48 32.25 37.55
CA THR A 482 -36.35 31.30 37.44
C THR A 482 -36.34 30.52 36.12
N LEU A 483 -37.50 30.11 35.59
CA LEU A 483 -37.60 29.51 34.25
C LEU A 483 -37.21 30.51 33.15
N THR A 484 -37.59 31.78 33.31
CA THR A 484 -37.25 32.86 32.38
C THR A 484 -35.74 33.11 32.33
N ASP A 485 -35.08 33.11 33.49
CA ASP A 485 -33.63 33.30 33.58
C ASP A 485 -32.85 32.07 33.07
N SER A 486 -33.32 30.87 33.41
CA SER A 486 -32.78 29.60 32.91
C SER A 486 -32.89 29.50 31.38
N LEU A 487 -34.01 29.95 30.82
CA LEU A 487 -34.22 30.02 29.37
C LEU A 487 -33.23 30.98 28.70
N ALA A 488 -33.06 32.19 29.24
CA ALA A 488 -32.11 33.16 28.71
C ALA A 488 -30.66 32.63 28.76
N MET A 489 -30.27 31.99 29.87
CA MET A 489 -28.95 31.38 30.02
C MET A 489 -28.71 30.23 29.04
N ARG A 490 -29.71 29.35 28.85
CA ARG A 490 -29.60 28.21 27.92
C ARG A 490 -29.64 28.64 26.45
N GLN A 491 -30.37 29.70 26.12
CA GLN A 491 -30.34 30.30 24.77
C GLN A 491 -28.96 30.88 24.45
N ARG A 492 -28.32 31.63 25.38
CA ARG A 492 -26.93 32.08 25.21
C ARG A 492 -25.95 30.93 25.03
N ARG A 493 -26.10 29.83 25.80
CA ARG A 493 -25.29 28.62 25.61
C ARG A 493 -25.55 27.96 24.25
N LEU A 494 -26.80 27.95 23.77
CA LEU A 494 -27.16 27.38 22.48
C LEU A 494 -26.45 28.08 21.31
N GLU A 495 -26.29 29.41 21.37
CA GLU A 495 -25.55 30.18 20.36
C GLU A 495 -24.09 29.71 20.23
N SER A 496 -23.44 29.37 21.34
CA SER A 496 -22.08 28.79 21.32
C SER A 496 -22.03 27.44 20.60
N TYR A 497 -23.00 26.55 20.84
CA TYR A 497 -23.09 25.27 20.11
C TYR A 497 -23.45 25.48 18.64
N TYR A 498 -24.29 26.45 18.33
CA TYR A 498 -24.62 26.81 16.95
C TYR A 498 -23.39 27.34 16.21
N LYS A 499 -22.54 28.15 16.86
CA LYS A 499 -21.25 28.61 16.29
C LYS A 499 -20.31 27.44 16.00
N ARG A 500 -20.23 26.43 16.88
CA ARG A 500 -19.44 25.20 16.65
C ARG A 500 -19.98 24.38 15.48
N TYR A 501 -21.30 24.18 15.43
CA TYR A 501 -21.98 23.53 14.30
C TYR A 501 -21.70 24.28 12.99
N LYS A 502 -21.80 25.62 12.98
CA LYS A 502 -21.55 26.43 11.80
C LYS A 502 -20.09 26.36 11.33
N GLY A 503 -19.14 26.40 12.27
CA GLY A 503 -17.72 26.20 11.98
C GLY A 503 -17.45 24.84 11.32
N ALA A 504 -18.03 23.76 11.84
CA ALA A 504 -17.93 22.43 11.24
C ALA A 504 -18.64 22.32 9.87
N GLU A 505 -19.73 23.08 9.67
CA GLU A 505 -20.44 23.14 8.39
C GLU A 505 -19.58 23.83 7.33
N ASP A 506 -18.91 24.91 7.70
CA ASP A 506 -18.03 25.67 6.82
C ASP A 506 -16.73 24.92 6.51
N THR A 507 -16.16 24.17 7.45
CA THR A 507 -15.02 23.27 7.19
C THR A 507 -15.40 22.17 6.20
N ALA A 508 -16.54 21.50 6.42
CA ALA A 508 -17.03 20.46 5.50
C ALA A 508 -17.30 21.02 4.10
N LYS A 509 -17.86 22.23 3.99
CA LYS A 509 -18.05 22.93 2.71
C LYS A 509 -16.73 23.28 2.04
N THR A 510 -15.73 23.71 2.79
CA THR A 510 -14.41 24.08 2.26
C THR A 510 -13.70 22.85 1.70
N ILE A 511 -13.62 21.76 2.47
CA ILE A 511 -13.05 20.49 2.01
C ILE A 511 -13.80 19.98 0.77
N LYS A 512 -15.13 20.09 0.74
CA LYS A 512 -15.94 19.71 -0.43
C LYS A 512 -15.65 20.58 -1.66
N ARG A 513 -15.37 21.87 -1.49
CA ARG A 513 -14.92 22.76 -2.59
C ARG A 513 -13.55 22.35 -3.09
N GLU A 514 -12.59 22.11 -2.21
CA GLU A 514 -11.24 21.66 -2.57
C GLU A 514 -11.28 20.33 -3.34
N LEU A 515 -12.09 19.37 -2.88
CA LEU A 515 -12.29 18.08 -3.54
C LEU A 515 -12.88 18.22 -4.96
N ASN A 516 -13.74 19.22 -5.18
CA ASN A 516 -14.31 19.53 -6.49
C ASN A 516 -13.30 20.22 -7.43
N ILE A 517 -12.35 20.99 -6.89
CA ILE A 517 -11.28 21.66 -7.64
C ILE A 517 -10.20 20.65 -8.04
N LEU A 518 -9.88 19.70 -7.15
CA LEU A 518 -8.87 18.67 -7.37
C LEU A 518 -9.40 17.66 -8.40
N LYS A 519 -9.14 17.89 -9.68
CA LYS A 519 -9.42 16.97 -10.80
C LYS A 519 -8.10 16.59 -11.49
N GLY A 520 -8.05 15.44 -12.19
CA GLY A 520 -6.80 14.91 -12.77
C GLY A 520 -6.11 15.88 -13.76
N PRO A 521 -4.79 15.72 -14.01
CA PRO A 521 -4.01 16.65 -14.84
C PRO A 521 -4.57 16.79 -16.26
N LEU A 522 -4.87 15.67 -16.95
CA LEU A 522 -5.49 15.71 -18.27
C LEU A 522 -6.90 16.31 -18.25
N PHE A 523 -7.67 16.09 -17.19
CA PHE A 523 -8.98 16.74 -17.05
C PHE A 523 -8.83 18.27 -17.02
N ARG A 524 -7.82 18.81 -16.31
CA ARG A 524 -7.60 20.27 -16.25
C ARG A 524 -7.15 20.85 -17.59
N ILE A 525 -6.22 20.18 -18.27
CA ILE A 525 -5.72 20.58 -19.60
C ILE A 525 -6.88 20.61 -20.59
N ILE A 526 -7.63 19.51 -20.70
CA ILE A 526 -8.75 19.38 -21.63
C ILE A 526 -9.89 20.32 -21.25
N LYS A 527 -10.16 20.54 -19.96
CA LYS A 527 -11.17 21.53 -19.54
C LYS A 527 -10.81 22.94 -20.04
N ARG A 528 -9.52 23.28 -20.11
CA ARG A 528 -9.06 24.59 -20.60
C ARG A 528 -9.19 24.68 -22.12
N GLU A 529 -8.83 23.61 -22.83
CA GLU A 529 -8.87 23.52 -24.29
C GLU A 529 -10.30 23.42 -24.84
N SER A 530 -11.17 22.64 -24.21
CA SER A 530 -12.55 22.36 -24.64
C SER A 530 -13.57 23.41 -24.16
N GLN A 531 -13.17 24.63 -23.77
CA GLN A 531 -14.14 25.65 -23.33
C GLN A 531 -15.13 26.04 -24.46
N GLU A 532 -14.74 25.91 -25.73
CA GLU A 532 -15.67 26.10 -26.85
C GLU A 532 -16.73 24.99 -26.96
N ASP A 533 -16.38 23.74 -26.65
CA ASP A 533 -17.33 22.61 -26.65
C ASP A 533 -18.46 22.83 -25.64
N LYS A 534 -18.16 23.51 -24.52
CA LYS A 534 -19.16 23.92 -23.53
C LYS A 534 -20.24 24.82 -24.14
N TYR A 535 -19.85 25.73 -25.04
CA TYR A 535 -20.79 26.57 -25.77
C TYR A 535 -21.59 25.75 -26.79
N GLY A 536 -20.97 24.77 -27.45
CA GLY A 536 -21.65 23.82 -28.33
C GLY A 536 -22.77 23.05 -27.63
N ILE A 537 -22.49 22.47 -26.46
CA ILE A 537 -23.49 21.77 -25.63
C ILE A 537 -24.62 22.71 -25.23
N ARG A 538 -24.28 23.92 -24.79
CA ARG A 538 -25.25 24.95 -24.42
C ARG A 538 -26.16 25.30 -25.60
N SER A 539 -25.57 25.52 -26.78
CA SER A 539 -26.29 25.83 -28.02
C SER A 539 -27.29 24.74 -28.39
N GLN A 540 -26.88 23.46 -28.32
CA GLN A 540 -27.75 22.33 -28.59
C GLN A 540 -28.93 22.25 -27.60
N LEU A 541 -28.71 22.53 -26.31
CA LEU A 541 -29.79 22.56 -25.31
C LEU A 541 -30.76 23.73 -25.50
N TYR A 542 -30.27 24.90 -25.89
CA TYR A 542 -31.13 26.05 -26.20
C TYR A 542 -31.92 25.87 -27.51
N ALA A 543 -31.36 25.16 -28.50
CA ALA A 543 -32.04 24.83 -29.74
C ALA A 543 -33.30 23.96 -29.51
N LEU A 544 -33.28 23.08 -28.49
CA LEU A 544 -34.43 22.24 -28.10
C LEU A 544 -35.64 23.05 -27.61
N ILE A 545 -35.42 24.29 -27.17
CA ILE A 545 -36.48 25.21 -26.73
C ILE A 545 -36.61 26.43 -27.66
N HIS A 546 -36.12 26.31 -28.90
CA HIS A 546 -36.17 27.35 -29.93
C HIS A 546 -35.56 28.71 -29.52
N LYS A 547 -34.52 28.71 -28.67
CA LYS A 547 -33.78 29.92 -28.26
C LYS A 547 -32.32 29.87 -28.76
N ARG A 548 -31.70 31.04 -28.95
CA ARG A 548 -30.26 31.16 -29.29
C ARG A 548 -29.39 31.35 -28.05
N ALA A 549 -28.29 30.62 -27.95
CA ALA A 549 -27.31 30.77 -26.87
C ALA A 549 -26.40 32.01 -27.10
N GLN A 550 -26.31 32.91 -26.12
CA GLN A 550 -25.41 34.07 -26.19
C GLN A 550 -23.94 33.66 -25.96
N ARG A 551 -23.04 34.08 -26.86
CA ARG A 551 -21.59 33.82 -26.78
C ARG A 551 -20.94 34.92 -25.94
N LYS A 552 -20.27 34.57 -24.84
CA LYS A 552 -19.33 35.50 -24.18
C LYS A 552 -18.02 35.50 -24.98
N GLN A 553 -17.53 36.66 -25.39
CA GLN A 553 -16.20 36.79 -26.00
C GLN A 553 -15.15 36.25 -25.02
N VAL A 554 -14.56 35.11 -25.34
CA VAL A 554 -13.32 34.64 -24.73
C VAL A 554 -12.21 35.12 -25.65
N GLN A 555 -11.18 35.77 -25.11
CA GLN A 555 -10.00 36.16 -25.88
C GLN A 555 -9.38 34.88 -26.48
N ILE A 556 -9.47 34.77 -27.80
CA ILE A 556 -8.86 33.69 -28.58
C ILE A 556 -7.37 34.02 -28.67
N PHE A 557 -6.52 33.25 -28.00
CA PHE A 557 -5.14 33.11 -28.46
C PHE A 557 -5.21 32.40 -29.80
N THR A 558 -4.77 33.08 -30.85
CA THR A 558 -4.75 32.59 -32.22
C THR A 558 -4.08 31.23 -32.31
N LYS A 559 -4.85 30.29 -32.83
CA LYS A 559 -4.51 28.91 -33.14
C LYS A 559 -3.30 28.88 -34.09
N LYS A 560 -2.11 28.56 -33.57
CA LYS A 560 -1.15 27.78 -34.35
C LYS A 560 -1.60 26.34 -34.21
N GLU A 561 -1.96 25.68 -35.30
CA GLU A 561 -2.12 24.22 -35.29
C GLU A 561 -0.81 23.60 -34.80
N GLN A 562 -0.75 23.29 -33.51
CA GLN A 562 0.19 22.31 -33.03
C GLN A 562 -0.25 21.00 -33.67
N LYS A 563 0.54 20.54 -34.65
CA LYS A 563 0.61 19.13 -35.02
C LYS A 563 0.48 18.32 -33.74
N VAL A 564 -0.34 17.28 -33.80
CA VAL A 564 -0.46 16.27 -32.74
C VAL A 564 0.96 15.79 -32.44
N ASP A 565 1.58 16.36 -31.40
CA ASP A 565 2.92 15.99 -30.95
C ASP A 565 2.79 14.56 -30.45
N SER A 566 3.13 13.59 -31.30
CA SER A 566 3.45 12.25 -30.85
C SER A 566 4.53 12.39 -29.79
N LEU A 567 4.29 11.86 -28.58
CA LEU A 567 5.30 11.85 -27.52
C LEU A 567 6.52 10.99 -27.88
N LEU A 568 6.42 10.22 -28.98
CA LEU A 568 7.52 9.57 -29.67
C LEU A 568 8.22 10.62 -30.56
N VAL A 569 9.35 11.13 -30.10
CA VAL A 569 10.23 12.00 -30.89
C VAL A 569 10.78 11.19 -32.07
N LYS A 570 10.62 11.68 -33.30
CA LYS A 570 11.38 11.16 -34.46
C LYS A 570 12.87 11.50 -34.23
N PRO A 571 13.80 10.55 -34.39
CA PRO A 571 15.21 10.83 -34.19
C PRO A 571 15.71 11.73 -35.34
N GLU A 572 15.93 13.02 -35.06
CA GLU A 572 16.74 13.87 -35.92
C GLU A 572 18.21 13.42 -35.78
N ALA A 573 18.75 12.94 -36.90
CA ALA A 573 20.14 12.55 -37.02
C ALA A 573 21.03 13.80 -37.10
N GLU A 574 21.48 14.35 -35.97
CA GLU A 574 22.58 15.33 -35.98
C GLU A 574 23.55 15.21 -34.79
N LYS A 575 24.80 14.91 -35.17
CA LYS A 575 26.09 15.24 -34.54
C LYS A 575 26.37 14.71 -33.13
N ALA A 576 27.03 13.55 -33.13
CA ALA A 576 27.77 12.95 -32.04
C ALA A 576 28.95 13.83 -31.59
N LYS A 577 28.77 14.63 -30.54
CA LYS A 577 29.83 15.06 -29.61
C LYS A 577 29.26 15.09 -28.18
N SER A 578 29.72 14.14 -27.37
CA SER A 578 29.50 13.96 -25.92
C SER A 578 28.10 14.28 -25.37
N LYS A 579 27.07 13.55 -25.79
CA LYS A 579 25.80 13.48 -25.03
C LYS A 579 25.71 12.11 -24.36
N SER A 580 25.44 12.12 -23.05
CA SER A 580 25.18 10.95 -22.20
C SER A 580 24.36 9.90 -22.96
N LEU A 581 24.83 8.64 -22.96
CA LEU A 581 24.18 7.49 -23.60
C LEU A 581 22.72 7.30 -23.15
N PHE A 582 22.32 7.92 -22.04
CA PHE A 582 21.01 7.80 -21.41
C PHE A 582 20.11 9.04 -21.59
N LYS A 583 20.58 10.07 -22.31
CA LYS A 583 19.89 11.37 -22.45
C LYS A 583 19.13 11.45 -23.78
N ASN A 584 17.97 10.79 -23.84
CA ASN A 584 16.85 10.99 -24.78
C ASN A 584 15.89 9.79 -24.72
N ILE A 585 15.28 9.52 -23.57
CA ILE A 585 14.35 8.40 -23.42
C ILE A 585 12.92 8.93 -23.52
N ALA A 586 12.15 8.37 -24.46
CA ALA A 586 10.80 8.77 -24.82
C ALA A 586 9.81 8.47 -23.67
N GLY A 587 9.82 9.30 -22.61
CA GLY A 587 8.98 9.02 -21.44
C GLY A 587 8.83 10.13 -20.41
N GLU A 588 9.63 11.20 -20.42
CA GLU A 588 9.62 12.19 -19.33
C GLU A 588 8.27 12.92 -19.19
N LYS A 589 7.67 13.36 -20.31
CA LYS A 589 6.32 13.96 -20.32
C LYS A 589 5.25 12.98 -19.82
N TYR A 590 5.36 11.70 -20.18
CA TYR A 590 4.46 10.63 -19.76
C TYR A 590 4.59 10.31 -18.26
N GLN A 591 5.82 10.20 -17.76
CA GLN A 591 6.13 10.00 -16.34
C GLN A 591 5.63 11.16 -15.50
N ASN A 592 5.84 12.40 -15.94
CA ASN A 592 5.35 13.59 -15.25
C ASN A 592 3.81 13.63 -15.17
N LEU A 593 3.12 13.28 -16.27
CA LEU A 593 1.65 13.20 -16.29
C LEU A 593 1.11 12.09 -15.38
N LEU A 594 1.74 10.92 -15.36
CA LEU A 594 1.39 9.83 -14.45
C LEU A 594 1.62 10.22 -12.97
N ALA A 595 2.76 10.84 -12.68
CA ALA A 595 3.11 11.28 -11.34
C ALA A 595 2.10 12.30 -10.81
N GLN A 596 1.79 13.33 -11.61
CA GLN A 596 0.76 14.31 -11.25
C GLN A 596 -0.62 13.67 -11.07
N ASN A 597 -0.96 12.65 -11.87
CA ASN A 597 -2.25 11.98 -11.78
C ASN A 597 -2.37 11.19 -10.47
N VAL A 598 -1.36 10.41 -10.10
CA VAL A 598 -1.39 9.66 -8.84
C VAL A 598 -1.32 10.58 -7.63
N GLU A 599 -0.54 11.66 -7.69
CA GLU A 599 -0.55 12.69 -6.65
C GLU A 599 -1.97 13.27 -6.45
N THR A 600 -2.69 13.58 -7.54
CA THR A 600 -4.10 13.98 -7.44
C THR A 600 -5.01 12.88 -6.90
N ILE A 601 -4.78 11.60 -7.20
CA ILE A 601 -5.56 10.47 -6.67
C ILE A 601 -5.34 10.35 -5.15
N GLN A 602 -4.09 10.43 -4.69
CA GLN A 602 -3.72 10.36 -3.28
C GLN A 602 -4.29 11.56 -2.50
N LYS A 603 -4.12 12.79 -3.01
CA LYS A 603 -4.71 14.01 -2.42
C LYS A 603 -6.23 13.95 -2.38
N ARG A 604 -6.88 13.40 -3.41
CA ARG A 604 -8.34 13.17 -3.40
C ARG A 604 -8.75 12.19 -2.32
N LYS A 605 -7.98 11.12 -2.11
CA LYS A 605 -8.25 10.13 -1.06
C LYS A 605 -8.15 10.79 0.31
N SER A 606 -7.05 11.48 0.61
CA SER A 606 -6.87 12.15 1.91
C SER A 606 -7.93 13.23 2.16
N LEU A 607 -8.37 13.98 1.14
CA LEU A 607 -9.47 14.94 1.26
C LEU A 607 -10.83 14.27 1.47
N LYS A 608 -11.09 13.10 0.86
CA LYS A 608 -12.31 12.31 1.12
C LYS A 608 -12.34 11.81 2.56
N ASP A 609 -11.22 11.30 3.06
CA ASP A 609 -11.08 10.85 4.44
C ASP A 609 -11.28 12.04 5.40
N SER A 610 -10.67 13.18 5.10
CA SER A 610 -10.85 14.43 5.86
C SER A 610 -12.31 14.93 5.82
N LEU A 611 -12.99 14.81 4.67
CA LEU A 611 -14.40 15.16 4.53
C LEU A 611 -15.28 14.24 5.39
N LYS A 612 -15.00 12.94 5.42
CA LYS A 612 -15.69 11.96 6.26
C LYS A 612 -15.55 12.32 7.74
N THR A 613 -14.33 12.57 8.21
CA THR A 613 -14.07 13.02 9.59
C THR A 613 -14.76 14.34 9.91
N SER A 614 -14.77 15.30 8.97
CA SER A 614 -15.47 16.58 9.14
C SER A 614 -16.99 16.41 9.18
N LEU A 615 -17.56 15.50 8.39
CA LEU A 615 -18.99 15.19 8.38
C LEU A 615 -19.43 14.42 9.64
N ASP A 616 -18.59 13.52 10.16
CA ASP A 616 -18.81 12.84 11.45
C ASP A 616 -18.81 13.85 12.61
N SER A 617 -17.84 14.78 12.59
CA SER A 617 -17.76 15.88 13.56
C SER A 617 -18.98 16.81 13.46
N LEU A 618 -19.40 17.16 12.23
CA LEU A 618 -20.62 17.93 11.97
C LEU A 618 -21.86 17.21 12.50
N GLN A 619 -21.98 15.91 12.29
CA GLN A 619 -23.08 15.09 12.79
C GLN A 619 -23.12 15.06 14.32
N MET A 620 -21.96 14.92 14.97
CA MET A 620 -21.83 14.98 16.42
C MET A 620 -22.31 16.34 16.96
N TYR A 621 -21.82 17.45 16.41
CA TYR A 621 -22.23 18.80 16.85
C TYR A 621 -23.70 19.07 16.57
N LEU A 622 -24.23 18.62 15.43
CA LEU A 622 -25.66 18.71 15.11
C LEU A 622 -26.53 17.96 16.12
N ARG A 623 -26.15 16.74 16.50
CA ARG A 623 -26.85 15.98 17.53
C ARG A 623 -26.81 16.66 18.89
N GLN A 624 -25.65 17.20 19.30
CA GLN A 624 -25.55 17.99 20.53
C GLN A 624 -26.47 19.21 20.47
N LEU A 625 -26.49 19.93 19.35
CA LEU A 625 -27.36 21.09 19.14
C LEU A 625 -28.84 20.70 19.27
N LEU A 626 -29.27 19.62 18.62
CA LEU A 626 -30.65 19.10 18.69
C LEU A 626 -31.06 18.76 20.13
N VAL A 627 -30.21 18.07 20.90
CA VAL A 627 -30.47 17.74 22.31
C VAL A 627 -30.58 19.00 23.18
N LYS A 628 -29.76 20.03 22.92
CA LYS A 628 -29.85 21.30 23.67
C LYS A 628 -31.11 22.09 23.30
N ARG A 629 -31.53 22.07 22.02
CA ARG A 629 -32.79 22.70 21.57
C ARG A 629 -34.01 22.02 22.18
N GLU A 630 -34.03 20.69 22.27
CA GLU A 630 -35.11 19.94 22.92
C GLU A 630 -35.29 20.35 24.39
N LYS A 631 -34.19 20.57 25.12
CA LYS A 631 -34.24 21.06 26.51
C LYS A 631 -34.74 22.51 26.62
N ILE A 632 -34.63 23.31 25.57
CA ILE A 632 -35.14 24.70 25.53
C ILE A 632 -36.63 24.69 25.17
N THR A 633 -37.07 23.83 24.23
CA THR A 633 -38.49 23.65 23.93
C THR A 633 -39.26 23.15 25.14
N ASP A 634 -38.69 22.25 25.95
CA ASP A 634 -39.27 21.83 27.24
C ASP A 634 -39.50 23.02 28.19
N ILE A 635 -38.51 23.93 28.32
CA ILE A 635 -38.63 25.10 29.20
C ILE A 635 -39.62 26.14 28.63
N LEU A 636 -39.66 26.33 27.31
CA LEU A 636 -40.64 27.19 26.65
C LEU A 636 -42.07 26.71 26.91
N LEU A 637 -42.30 25.39 26.80
CA LEU A 637 -43.59 24.77 27.11
C LEU A 637 -43.96 24.94 28.58
N GLN A 638 -43.03 24.71 29.52
CA GLN A 638 -43.24 25.00 30.94
C GLN A 638 -43.59 26.47 31.16
N GLN A 639 -42.80 27.39 30.62
CA GLN A 639 -43.00 28.82 30.77
C GLN A 639 -44.38 29.26 30.25
N ASN A 640 -44.83 28.71 29.12
CA ASN A 640 -46.15 28.98 28.55
C ASN A 640 -47.30 28.51 29.47
N LEU A 641 -47.20 27.29 30.03
CA LEU A 641 -48.20 26.78 30.99
C LEU A 641 -48.29 27.63 32.27
N TYR A 642 -47.14 28.03 32.83
CA TYR A 642 -47.08 28.90 34.00
C TYR A 642 -47.61 30.31 33.69
N ALA A 643 -47.29 30.86 32.53
CA ALA A 643 -47.84 32.15 32.06
C ALA A 643 -49.37 32.11 31.91
N GLY A 644 -49.91 31.00 31.40
CA GLY A 644 -51.35 30.78 31.28
C GLY A 644 -52.06 30.78 32.64
N GLN A 645 -51.46 30.11 33.64
CA GLN A 645 -51.99 30.09 35.00
C GLN A 645 -51.88 31.48 35.68
N ILE A 646 -50.79 32.22 35.47
CA ILE A 646 -50.65 33.62 35.95
C ILE A 646 -51.76 34.49 35.34
N LYS A 647 -52.02 34.36 34.03
CA LYS A 647 -53.07 35.11 33.33
C LYS A 647 -54.47 34.75 33.84
N LYS A 648 -54.74 33.47 34.13
CA LYS A 648 -56.00 33.00 34.74
C LYS A 648 -56.20 33.58 36.15
N LEU A 649 -55.15 33.63 36.96
CA LEU A 649 -55.21 34.21 38.31
C LEU A 649 -55.35 35.75 38.27
N TYR A 650 -54.77 36.41 37.27
CA TYR A 650 -54.97 37.84 37.00
C TYR A 650 -56.41 38.16 36.57
N SER A 651 -57.00 37.37 35.65
CA SER A 651 -58.41 37.54 35.25
C SER A 651 -59.40 37.26 36.38
N GLN A 652 -59.01 36.45 37.37
CA GLN A 652 -59.79 36.20 38.60
C GLN A 652 -59.53 37.23 39.72
N ALA A 653 -58.82 38.33 39.44
CA ALA A 653 -58.45 39.38 40.40
C ALA A 653 -57.61 38.93 41.62
N LYS A 654 -57.03 37.73 41.60
CA LYS A 654 -56.19 37.17 42.69
C LYS A 654 -54.75 37.71 42.70
N ILE A 655 -54.34 38.43 41.64
CA ILE A 655 -53.01 39.03 41.46
C ILE A 655 -53.17 40.46 40.94
N LYS A 656 -52.42 41.42 41.50
CA LYS A 656 -52.46 42.84 41.07
C LYS A 656 -51.61 43.05 39.80
N ARG A 657 -51.95 44.03 38.96
CA ARG A 657 -51.22 44.33 37.71
C ARG A 657 -49.70 44.56 37.91
N LYS A 658 -49.30 45.18 39.05
CA LYS A 658 -47.90 45.40 39.42
C LYS A 658 -47.11 44.11 39.74
N GLU A 659 -47.80 43.01 40.05
CA GLU A 659 -47.21 41.73 40.43
C GLU A 659 -47.07 40.76 39.25
N VAL A 660 -47.60 41.11 38.06
CA VAL A 660 -47.52 40.28 36.85
C VAL A 660 -46.16 40.51 36.18
N PRO A 661 -45.31 39.48 36.01
CA PRO A 661 -44.01 39.64 35.35
C PRO A 661 -44.16 40.11 33.89
N ALA A 662 -43.31 41.06 33.47
CA ALA A 662 -43.41 41.71 32.16
C ALA A 662 -43.41 40.75 30.95
N LYS A 663 -42.74 39.59 31.06
CA LYS A 663 -42.60 38.60 29.97
C LYS A 663 -43.76 37.58 29.87
N VAL A 664 -44.80 37.68 30.70
CA VAL A 664 -45.95 36.74 30.68
C VAL A 664 -46.71 36.78 29.36
N ASN A 665 -47.00 37.97 28.83
CA ASN A 665 -47.70 38.12 27.53
C ASN A 665 -46.84 37.62 26.36
N GLU A 666 -45.52 37.77 26.45
CA GLU A 666 -44.58 37.27 25.45
C GLU A 666 -44.45 35.74 25.50
N ALA A 667 -44.54 35.12 26.68
CA ALA A 667 -44.48 33.67 26.87
C ALA A 667 -45.72 32.94 26.34
N LEU A 668 -46.86 33.64 26.23
CA LEU A 668 -48.12 33.10 25.69
C LEU A 668 -48.20 33.12 24.16
N LYS A 669 -47.29 33.80 23.46
CA LYS A 669 -47.28 33.84 21.99
C LYS A 669 -46.91 32.47 21.42
N TYR A 670 -47.86 31.83 20.74
CA TYR A 670 -47.68 30.51 20.11
C TYR A 670 -46.53 30.49 19.08
N GLU A 671 -46.33 31.60 18.36
CA GLU A 671 -45.26 31.78 17.38
C GLU A 671 -43.85 31.45 17.92
N ARG A 672 -43.57 31.70 19.21
CA ARG A 672 -42.24 31.42 19.79
C ARG A 672 -41.94 29.93 19.91
N ILE A 673 -42.95 29.12 20.24
CA ILE A 673 -42.82 27.67 20.35
C ILE A 673 -42.76 27.08 18.93
N SER A 674 -43.68 27.51 18.06
CA SER A 674 -43.75 27.08 16.65
C SER A 674 -42.45 27.37 15.88
N ASN A 675 -41.84 28.55 16.06
CA ASN A 675 -40.58 28.90 15.40
C ASN A 675 -39.41 28.02 15.89
N PHE A 676 -39.39 27.65 17.18
CA PHE A 676 -38.37 26.77 17.72
C PHE A 676 -38.53 25.32 17.24
N GLU A 677 -39.78 24.86 17.08
CA GLU A 677 -40.13 23.53 16.55
C GLU A 677 -39.88 23.42 15.03
N SER A 678 -40.20 24.47 14.26
CA SER A 678 -39.91 24.51 12.82
C SER A 678 -38.40 24.37 12.55
N LEU A 679 -37.59 25.16 13.26
CA LEU A 679 -36.13 25.13 13.12
C LEU A 679 -35.49 23.82 13.64
N THR A 680 -36.12 23.08 14.57
CA THR A 680 -35.62 21.74 14.93
C THR A 680 -35.95 20.72 13.84
N HIS A 681 -37.10 20.82 13.18
CA HIS A 681 -37.46 20.01 12.02
C HIS A 681 -36.51 20.21 10.83
N GLU A 682 -36.14 21.45 10.52
CA GLU A 682 -35.16 21.75 9.47
C GLU A 682 -33.80 21.07 9.74
N LEU A 683 -33.31 21.14 10.99
CA LEU A 683 -32.05 20.52 11.40
C LEU A 683 -32.08 18.98 11.30
N PHE A 684 -33.23 18.33 11.50
CA PHE A 684 -33.38 16.89 11.25
C PHE A 684 -33.26 16.55 9.76
N GLY A 685 -33.78 17.41 8.87
CA GLY A 685 -33.58 17.28 7.43
C GLY A 685 -32.08 17.32 7.06
N VAL A 686 -31.32 18.20 7.72
CA VAL A 686 -29.86 18.27 7.56
C VAL A 686 -29.18 17.00 8.08
N GLU A 687 -29.59 16.45 9.25
CA GLU A 687 -29.03 15.20 9.78
C GLU A 687 -29.18 14.02 8.79
N LEU A 688 -30.35 13.89 8.18
CA LEU A 688 -30.62 12.88 7.16
C LEU A 688 -29.75 13.07 5.91
N SER A 689 -29.50 14.33 5.50
CA SER A 689 -28.62 14.63 4.37
C SER A 689 -27.16 14.23 4.65
N ILE A 690 -26.65 14.50 5.85
CA ILE A 690 -25.30 14.13 6.29
C ILE A 690 -25.16 12.61 6.34
N GLN A 691 -26.15 11.89 6.89
CA GLN A 691 -26.12 10.42 6.93
C GLN A 691 -26.09 9.79 5.54
N ARG A 692 -26.85 10.34 4.59
CA ARG A 692 -26.81 9.90 3.18
C ARG A 692 -25.45 10.17 2.56
N GLU A 693 -24.84 11.32 2.83
CA GLU A 693 -23.53 11.69 2.29
C GLU A 693 -22.40 10.83 2.88
N LEU A 694 -22.41 10.56 4.19
CA LEU A 694 -21.51 9.60 4.84
C LEU A 694 -21.66 8.19 4.27
N LYS A 695 -22.90 7.73 4.05
CA LYS A 695 -23.17 6.43 3.41
C LYS A 695 -22.67 6.36 1.97
N ARG A 696 -22.77 7.47 1.21
CA ARG A 696 -22.21 7.54 -0.15
C ARG A 696 -20.68 7.46 -0.11
N LEU A 697 -20.04 8.23 0.77
CA LEU A 697 -18.58 8.23 0.91
C LEU A 697 -18.05 6.86 1.32
N SER A 698 -18.75 6.13 2.21
CA SER A 698 -18.36 4.77 2.59
C SER A 698 -18.63 3.71 1.51
N GLN A 699 -19.68 3.87 0.70
CA GLN A 699 -19.94 2.98 -0.45
C GLN A 699 -18.95 3.18 -1.61
N THR A 700 -18.31 4.36 -1.71
CA THR A 700 -17.31 4.62 -2.77
C THR A 700 -15.91 4.07 -2.44
N GLU A 701 -15.72 3.47 -1.26
CA GLU A 701 -14.46 2.89 -0.78
C GLU A 701 -14.24 1.43 -1.23
N GLU A 702 -15.20 0.79 -1.92
CA GLU A 702 -14.93 -0.47 -2.62
C GLU A 702 -13.80 -0.23 -3.63
N LYS A 703 -12.67 -0.94 -3.42
CA LYS A 703 -11.39 -0.77 -4.11
C LYS A 703 -11.58 -0.41 -5.59
N ASN A 704 -11.37 0.86 -5.95
CA ASN A 704 -11.29 1.25 -7.36
C ASN A 704 -10.06 0.57 -7.97
N GLU A 705 -10.26 -0.61 -8.56
CA GLU A 705 -9.21 -1.41 -9.18
C GLU A 705 -8.40 -0.59 -10.20
N LEU A 706 -9.07 0.29 -10.96
CA LEU A 706 -8.42 1.25 -11.86
C LEU A 706 -7.40 2.15 -11.15
N GLN A 707 -7.72 2.67 -9.96
CA GLN A 707 -6.79 3.51 -9.18
C GLN A 707 -5.60 2.69 -8.68
N ALA A 708 -5.82 1.45 -8.26
CA ALA A 708 -4.75 0.55 -7.85
C ALA A 708 -3.79 0.25 -9.01
N GLN A 709 -4.31 0.05 -10.23
CA GLN A 709 -3.47 -0.15 -11.42
C GLN A 709 -2.65 1.10 -11.76
N PHE A 710 -3.22 2.31 -11.68
CA PHE A 710 -2.45 3.56 -11.87
C PHE A 710 -1.33 3.75 -10.83
N ILE A 711 -1.57 3.40 -9.56
CA ILE A 711 -0.54 3.47 -8.50
C ILE A 711 0.57 2.46 -8.75
N LYS A 712 0.23 1.22 -9.11
CA LYS A 712 1.20 0.18 -9.46
C LYS A 712 2.07 0.62 -10.64
N MET A 713 1.44 1.17 -11.68
CA MET A 713 2.12 1.70 -12.86
C MET A 713 3.08 2.84 -12.50
N GLN A 714 2.62 3.81 -11.70
CA GLN A 714 3.46 4.93 -11.28
C GLN A 714 4.69 4.46 -10.49
N LYS A 715 4.51 3.51 -9.56
CA LYS A 715 5.63 2.94 -8.80
C LYS A 715 6.72 2.40 -9.73
N ASN A 716 6.33 1.58 -10.71
CA ASN A 716 7.26 1.02 -11.69
C ASN A 716 7.93 2.13 -12.52
N THR A 717 7.18 3.12 -13.02
CA THR A 717 7.74 4.22 -13.80
C THR A 717 8.63 5.18 -12.99
N GLY A 718 8.37 5.35 -11.70
CA GLY A 718 9.19 6.15 -10.79
C GLY A 718 10.51 5.47 -10.42
N GLU A 719 10.48 4.16 -10.19
CA GLU A 719 11.69 3.34 -10.05
C GLU A 719 12.53 3.36 -11.34
N ARG A 720 11.89 3.37 -12.51
CA ARG A 720 12.55 3.52 -13.81
C ARG A 720 13.31 4.85 -13.91
N GLY A 721 12.63 5.97 -13.60
CA GLY A 721 13.22 7.31 -13.63
C GLY A 721 14.42 7.48 -12.69
N SER A 722 14.37 6.90 -11.49
CA SER A 722 15.49 6.97 -10.55
C SER A 722 16.70 6.16 -11.03
N ILE A 723 16.47 4.98 -11.63
CA ILE A 723 17.55 4.16 -12.19
C ILE A 723 18.21 4.87 -13.38
N HIS A 724 17.46 5.54 -14.24
CA HIS A 724 18.05 6.35 -15.34
C HIS A 724 19.01 7.42 -14.83
N LYS A 725 18.62 8.17 -13.80
CA LYS A 725 19.48 9.19 -13.21
C LYS A 725 20.77 8.57 -12.65
N GLN A 726 20.65 7.44 -11.95
CA GLN A 726 21.80 6.75 -11.41
C GLN A 726 22.72 6.15 -12.49
N LEU A 727 22.17 5.75 -13.65
CA LEU A 727 22.97 5.29 -14.79
C LEU A 727 23.77 6.44 -15.41
N GLU A 728 23.20 7.64 -15.47
CA GLU A 728 23.91 8.84 -15.93
C GLU A 728 25.06 9.22 -14.98
N GLU A 729 24.83 9.17 -13.66
CA GLU A 729 25.87 9.38 -12.65
C GLU A 729 27.00 8.34 -12.76
N LEU A 730 26.66 7.05 -12.92
CA LEU A 730 27.64 5.97 -13.10
C LEU A 730 28.42 6.11 -14.41
N GLN A 731 27.78 6.59 -15.47
CA GLN A 731 28.45 6.83 -16.75
C GLN A 731 29.47 7.96 -16.65
N GLN A 732 29.13 9.04 -15.96
CA GLN A 732 30.08 10.12 -15.68
C GLN A 732 31.25 9.64 -14.82
N GLU A 733 30.99 8.80 -13.80
CA GLU A 733 32.05 8.21 -12.98
C GLU A 733 32.98 7.30 -13.81
N PHE A 734 32.42 6.50 -14.72
CA PHE A 734 33.18 5.65 -15.63
C PHE A 734 34.08 6.48 -16.58
N ASP A 735 33.51 7.51 -17.20
CA ASP A 735 34.23 8.37 -18.14
C ASP A 735 35.35 9.16 -17.44
N ASN A 736 35.11 9.63 -16.21
CA ASN A 736 36.11 10.31 -15.39
C ASN A 736 37.29 9.39 -15.01
N LYS A 737 37.03 8.11 -14.72
CA LYS A 737 38.05 7.11 -14.38
C LYS A 737 38.83 6.58 -15.59
N LYS A 738 38.42 6.92 -16.81
CA LYS A 738 39.16 6.60 -18.05
C LYS A 738 40.27 7.61 -18.35
N VAL A 739 40.21 8.82 -17.78
CA VAL A 739 41.22 9.87 -17.97
C VAL A 739 42.41 9.62 -17.03
N ALA A 740 43.64 9.80 -17.53
CA ALA A 740 44.86 9.62 -16.73
C ALA A 740 44.82 10.49 -15.45
N LEU A 741 44.93 9.85 -14.29
CA LEU A 741 44.94 10.51 -12.98
C LEU A 741 46.16 11.45 -12.89
N LYS A 742 45.95 12.67 -12.40
CA LYS A 742 47.01 13.67 -12.16
C LYS A 742 46.90 14.22 -10.74
N GLY A 743 48.04 14.54 -10.13
CA GLY A 743 48.11 15.15 -8.79
C GLY A 743 47.68 14.20 -7.67
N THR A 744 46.95 14.72 -6.68
CA THR A 744 46.58 14.02 -5.44
C THR A 744 45.81 12.71 -5.65
N ALA A 745 45.03 12.59 -6.72
CA ALA A 745 44.29 11.36 -7.03
C ALA A 745 45.21 10.19 -7.44
N LEU A 746 46.36 10.48 -8.06
CA LEU A 746 47.36 9.49 -8.38
C LEU A 746 48.03 8.98 -7.10
N GLU A 747 48.45 9.90 -6.21
CA GLU A 747 49.08 9.57 -4.92
C GLU A 747 48.18 8.70 -4.04
N VAL A 748 46.87 9.00 -3.98
CA VAL A 748 45.90 8.18 -3.25
C VAL A 748 45.77 6.78 -3.86
N SER A 749 45.74 6.67 -5.19
CA SER A 749 45.69 5.37 -5.87
C SER A 749 46.97 4.56 -5.68
N GLU A 750 48.14 5.22 -5.65
CA GLU A 750 49.42 4.62 -5.33
C GLU A 750 49.47 4.13 -3.87
N GLN A 751 48.94 4.91 -2.93
CA GLN A 751 48.83 4.47 -1.53
C GLN A 751 47.91 3.26 -1.39
N LEU A 752 46.75 3.24 -2.06
CA LEU A 752 45.86 2.08 -2.07
C LEU A 752 46.52 0.86 -2.72
N ALA A 753 47.28 1.04 -3.81
CA ALA A 753 48.04 -0.01 -4.46
C ALA A 753 49.15 -0.56 -3.55
N VAL A 754 49.89 0.31 -2.84
CA VAL A 754 50.90 -0.09 -1.86
C VAL A 754 50.26 -0.84 -0.69
N ASN A 755 49.13 -0.37 -0.18
CA ASN A 755 48.39 -1.07 0.87
C ASN A 755 47.91 -2.45 0.42
N ARG A 756 47.41 -2.56 -0.83
CA ARG A 756 46.98 -3.84 -1.39
C ARG A 756 48.15 -4.79 -1.62
N LEU A 757 49.24 -4.30 -2.21
CA LEU A 757 50.51 -5.02 -2.36
C LEU A 757 51.01 -5.55 -1.01
N ASN A 758 50.98 -4.73 0.04
CA ASN A 758 51.39 -5.12 1.39
C ASN A 758 50.42 -6.13 2.02
N SER A 759 49.12 -6.04 1.77
CA SER A 759 48.15 -7.02 2.25
C SER A 759 48.28 -8.39 1.57
N ASP A 760 48.71 -8.39 0.30
CA ASP A 760 48.96 -9.62 -0.45
C ASP A 760 50.32 -10.25 -0.10
N ASN A 761 51.21 -9.53 0.61
CA ASN A 761 52.54 -10.00 1.05
C ASN A 761 52.44 -11.03 2.17
N GLY A 762 52.95 -12.24 1.92
CA GLY A 762 53.11 -13.27 2.94
C GLY A 762 54.26 -12.98 3.92
N ILE A 763 54.33 -13.73 5.02
CA ILE A 763 55.35 -13.59 6.09
C ILE A 763 56.78 -13.60 5.51
N GLU A 764 57.03 -14.46 4.53
CA GLU A 764 58.31 -14.57 3.85
C GLU A 764 58.70 -13.28 3.09
N GLU A 765 57.74 -12.64 2.43
CA GLU A 765 57.99 -11.40 1.69
C GLU A 765 58.14 -10.18 2.58
N PHE A 766 57.50 -10.19 3.77
CA PHE A 766 57.71 -9.20 4.81
C PHE A 766 59.19 -9.20 5.25
N PHE A 767 59.77 -10.37 5.54
CA PHE A 767 61.18 -10.47 5.91
C PHE A 767 62.14 -10.12 4.77
N LEU A 768 61.83 -10.53 3.54
CA LEU A 768 62.63 -10.15 2.37
C LEU A 768 62.52 -8.65 2.03
N GLY A 769 61.51 -7.96 2.54
CA GLY A 769 61.28 -6.52 2.35
C GLY A 769 62.34 -5.63 2.97
N PHE A 770 63.06 -6.10 4.00
CA PHE A 770 64.16 -5.36 4.63
C PHE A 770 65.43 -5.29 3.77
N ILE A 771 65.49 -6.06 2.68
CA ILE A 771 66.66 -6.19 1.82
C ILE A 771 66.47 -5.33 0.58
N ASN A 772 67.11 -4.16 0.61
CA ASN A 772 66.98 -3.13 -0.43
C ASN A 772 68.19 -3.12 -1.36
N SER A 773 67.92 -3.35 -2.66
CA SER A 773 68.86 -3.09 -3.76
C SER A 773 68.20 -2.18 -4.81
N SER A 774 69.00 -1.43 -5.56
CA SER A 774 68.52 -0.55 -6.63
C SER A 774 67.64 -1.27 -7.65
N GLU A 775 68.02 -2.50 -8.05
CA GLU A 775 67.21 -3.32 -8.95
C GLU A 775 65.88 -3.74 -8.32
N THR A 776 65.86 -4.18 -7.06
CA THR A 776 64.62 -4.57 -6.38
C THR A 776 63.65 -3.40 -6.19
N GLN A 777 64.14 -2.17 -6.06
CA GLN A 777 63.31 -0.96 -5.99
C GLN A 777 62.64 -0.66 -7.35
N ASN A 778 63.35 -0.86 -8.47
CA ASN A 778 62.78 -0.71 -9.80
C ASN A 778 61.63 -1.71 -10.04
N TYR A 779 61.83 -2.99 -9.69
CA TYR A 779 60.76 -3.99 -9.76
C TYR A 779 59.60 -3.69 -8.81
N SER A 780 59.87 -3.13 -7.63
CA SER A 780 58.81 -2.71 -6.69
C SER A 780 57.98 -1.55 -7.26
N LYS A 781 58.60 -0.58 -7.94
CA LYS A 781 57.89 0.53 -8.60
C LYS A 781 57.01 0.04 -9.75
N ILE A 782 57.52 -0.88 -10.58
CA ILE A 782 56.75 -1.51 -11.67
C ILE A 782 55.57 -2.32 -11.09
N LEU A 783 55.78 -3.04 -9.99
CA LEU A 783 54.70 -3.75 -9.30
C LEU A 783 53.63 -2.78 -8.78
N THR A 784 54.02 -1.70 -8.10
CA THR A 784 53.06 -0.67 -7.64
C THR A 784 52.27 -0.10 -8.81
N SER A 785 52.92 0.21 -9.94
CA SER A 785 52.23 0.68 -11.16
C SER A 785 51.19 -0.32 -11.69
N ASN A 786 51.54 -1.61 -11.76
CA ASN A 786 50.61 -2.65 -12.20
C ASN A 786 49.47 -2.89 -11.20
N TYR A 787 49.69 -2.69 -9.90
CA TYR A 787 48.62 -2.73 -8.89
C TYR A 787 47.70 -1.50 -8.97
N VAL A 788 48.22 -0.32 -9.31
CA VAL A 788 47.39 0.87 -9.61
C VAL A 788 46.51 0.59 -10.82
N GLU A 789 47.08 0.04 -11.91
CA GLU A 789 46.34 -0.35 -13.11
C GLU A 789 45.26 -1.41 -12.79
N LEU A 790 45.60 -2.43 -11.99
CA LEU A 790 44.64 -3.44 -11.53
C LEU A 790 43.46 -2.82 -10.78
N ILE A 791 43.72 -1.94 -9.80
CA ILE A 791 42.67 -1.29 -9.01
C ILE A 791 41.76 -0.44 -9.91
N GLN A 792 42.33 0.27 -10.89
CA GLN A 792 41.56 1.06 -11.85
C GLN A 792 40.66 0.17 -12.72
N LEU A 793 41.20 -0.91 -13.28
CA LEU A 793 40.45 -1.86 -14.10
C LEU A 793 39.35 -2.56 -13.29
N GLU A 794 39.60 -2.97 -12.05
CA GLU A 794 38.59 -3.55 -11.16
C GLU A 794 37.48 -2.55 -10.83
N GLN A 795 37.81 -1.28 -10.58
CA GLN A 795 36.80 -0.25 -10.34
C GLN A 795 35.94 0.02 -11.58
N GLN A 796 36.56 0.10 -12.76
CA GLN A 796 35.84 0.21 -14.03
C GLN A 796 34.92 -1.00 -14.26
N GLN A 797 35.41 -2.20 -13.95
CA GLN A 797 34.62 -3.43 -14.03
C GLN A 797 33.41 -3.40 -13.08
N ARG A 798 33.59 -2.96 -11.82
CA ARG A 798 32.49 -2.83 -10.85
C ARG A 798 31.43 -1.82 -11.32
N ILE A 799 31.86 -0.68 -11.86
CA ILE A 799 30.93 0.32 -12.41
C ILE A 799 30.13 -0.27 -13.57
N LEU A 800 30.79 -0.94 -14.53
CA LEU A 800 30.12 -1.61 -15.65
C LEU A 800 29.16 -2.71 -15.20
N GLN A 801 29.56 -3.57 -14.26
CA GLN A 801 28.67 -4.59 -13.69
C GLN A 801 27.45 -3.97 -13.01
N THR A 802 27.63 -2.84 -12.31
CA THR A 802 26.53 -2.09 -11.70
C THR A 802 25.61 -1.47 -12.75
N GLN A 803 26.17 -0.96 -13.86
CA GLN A 803 25.39 -0.47 -15.00
C GLN A 803 24.58 -1.58 -15.66
N ILE A 804 25.19 -2.74 -15.93
CA ILE A 804 24.52 -3.93 -16.49
C ILE A 804 23.37 -4.38 -15.57
N TYR A 805 23.64 -4.55 -14.27
CA TYR A 805 22.61 -4.93 -13.29
C TYR A 805 21.43 -3.95 -13.26
N LYS A 806 21.71 -2.63 -13.32
CA LYS A 806 20.67 -1.60 -13.35
C LYS A 806 19.89 -1.61 -14.66
N LEU A 807 20.54 -1.87 -15.80
CA LEU A 807 19.90 -2.02 -17.09
C LEU A 807 19.01 -3.26 -17.14
N GLU A 808 19.48 -4.42 -16.66
CA GLU A 808 18.63 -5.62 -16.53
C GLU A 808 17.40 -5.37 -15.65
N LYS A 809 17.57 -4.59 -14.57
CA LYS A 809 16.46 -4.17 -13.72
C LYS A 809 15.49 -3.26 -14.47
N LEU A 810 15.97 -2.34 -15.30
CA LEU A 810 15.13 -1.51 -16.18
C LEU A 810 14.35 -2.38 -17.16
N THR A 811 15.00 -3.34 -17.83
CA THR A 811 14.32 -4.25 -18.77
C THR A 811 13.21 -5.01 -18.07
N LYS A 812 13.45 -5.54 -16.85
CA LYS A 812 12.42 -6.20 -16.04
C LYS A 812 11.24 -5.29 -15.68
N LEU A 813 11.52 -4.02 -15.33
CA LEU A 813 10.47 -3.04 -15.05
C LEU A 813 9.65 -2.71 -16.30
N GLU A 814 10.27 -2.65 -17.48
CA GLU A 814 9.60 -2.40 -18.75
C GLU A 814 8.78 -3.60 -19.25
N TYR A 815 9.23 -4.83 -19.02
CA TYR A 815 8.39 -6.02 -19.22
C TYR A 815 7.17 -6.01 -18.29
N ALA A 816 7.35 -5.69 -17.00
CA ALA A 816 6.23 -5.55 -16.07
C ALA A 816 5.27 -4.42 -16.46
N GLU A 817 5.78 -3.34 -17.05
CA GLU A 817 5.01 -2.24 -17.62
C GLU A 817 4.21 -2.72 -18.84
N LYS A 818 4.86 -3.42 -19.79
CA LYS A 818 4.27 -4.03 -20.99
C LYS A 818 3.10 -4.95 -20.63
N ASP A 819 3.24 -5.76 -19.59
CA ASP A 819 2.17 -6.66 -19.13
C ASP A 819 1.00 -5.91 -18.44
N SER A 820 1.29 -4.78 -17.80
CA SER A 820 0.28 -4.01 -17.06
C SER A 820 -0.58 -3.09 -17.96
N ILE A 821 -0.04 -2.64 -19.09
CA ILE A 821 -0.74 -1.73 -20.02
C ILE A 821 -2.05 -2.34 -20.57
N PRO A 822 -2.10 -3.59 -21.06
CA PRO A 822 -3.34 -4.22 -21.54
C PRO A 822 -4.43 -4.33 -20.47
N VAL A 823 -4.03 -4.66 -19.23
CA VAL A 823 -4.94 -4.73 -18.09
C VAL A 823 -5.53 -3.34 -17.81
N LEU A 824 -4.69 -2.31 -17.75
CA LEU A 824 -5.10 -0.94 -17.49
C LEU A 824 -5.97 -0.38 -18.62
N LEU A 825 -5.67 -0.70 -19.89
CA LEU A 825 -6.50 -0.38 -21.05
C LEU A 825 -7.89 -1.01 -20.96
N THR A 826 -7.99 -2.26 -20.50
CA THR A 826 -9.28 -2.95 -20.31
C THR A 826 -10.14 -2.21 -19.29
N PHE A 827 -9.56 -1.82 -18.15
CA PHE A 827 -10.27 -1.04 -17.13
C PHE A 827 -10.64 0.37 -17.60
N LEU A 828 -9.75 1.05 -18.34
CA LEU A 828 -10.02 2.37 -18.90
C LEU A 828 -11.12 2.33 -19.95
N ASN A 829 -11.15 1.32 -20.83
CA ASN A 829 -12.20 1.17 -21.84
C ASN A 829 -13.55 0.90 -21.17
N LYS A 830 -13.60 0.03 -20.16
CA LYS A 830 -14.81 -0.20 -19.37
C LYS A 830 -15.27 1.07 -18.63
N HIS A 831 -14.34 1.84 -18.09
CA HIS A 831 -14.67 3.12 -17.45
C HIS A 831 -15.17 4.16 -18.47
N LEU A 832 -14.56 4.21 -19.66
CA LEU A 832 -15.00 5.06 -20.75
C LEU A 832 -16.43 4.74 -21.17
N GLU A 833 -16.76 3.46 -21.36
CA GLU A 833 -18.11 3.01 -21.71
C GLU A 833 -19.13 3.40 -20.61
N GLN A 834 -18.76 3.25 -19.33
CA GLN A 834 -19.60 3.70 -18.21
C GLN A 834 -19.84 5.21 -18.21
N LEU A 835 -18.80 6.00 -18.51
CA LEU A 835 -18.90 7.46 -18.60
C LEU A 835 -19.73 7.91 -19.79
N GLU A 836 -19.57 7.27 -20.95
CA GLU A 836 -20.36 7.54 -22.16
C GLU A 836 -21.83 7.18 -21.95
N LEU A 837 -22.12 6.02 -21.35
CA LEU A 837 -23.49 5.64 -20.97
C LEU A 837 -24.11 6.62 -19.96
N ALA A 838 -23.35 7.06 -18.95
CA ALA A 838 -23.84 8.04 -17.97
C ALA A 838 -24.09 9.42 -18.61
N TYR A 839 -23.23 9.84 -19.54
CA TYR A 839 -23.42 11.06 -20.31
C TYR A 839 -24.69 10.98 -21.17
N GLU A 840 -24.91 9.88 -21.90
CA GLU A 840 -26.13 9.67 -22.69
C GLU A 840 -27.39 9.64 -21.81
N GLU A 841 -27.34 8.96 -20.67
CA GLU A 841 -28.45 8.88 -19.72
C GLU A 841 -28.84 10.27 -19.19
N GLU A 842 -27.86 11.06 -18.73
CA GLU A 842 -28.12 12.42 -18.25
C GLU A 842 -28.61 13.34 -19.37
N TRP A 843 -28.05 13.22 -20.58
CA TRP A 843 -28.51 13.97 -21.75
C TRP A 843 -29.99 13.69 -22.06
N ILE A 844 -30.41 12.42 -21.98
CA ILE A 844 -31.79 12.00 -22.25
C ILE A 844 -32.73 12.44 -21.11
N LYS A 845 -32.31 12.34 -19.84
CA LYS A 845 -33.07 12.90 -18.71
C LYS A 845 -33.34 14.39 -18.88
N ILE A 846 -32.35 15.13 -19.39
CA ILE A 846 -32.49 16.57 -19.67
C ILE A 846 -33.47 16.79 -20.83
N LYS A 847 -33.37 16.02 -21.92
CA LYS A 847 -34.31 16.11 -23.06
C LYS A 847 -35.75 15.81 -22.67
N ILE A 848 -36.00 14.76 -21.88
CA ILE A 848 -37.34 14.40 -21.38
C ILE A 848 -37.96 15.56 -20.58
N ARG A 849 -37.14 16.26 -19.80
CA ARG A 849 -37.56 17.38 -18.96
C ARG A 849 -37.83 18.68 -19.72
N LEU A 850 -37.14 18.89 -20.85
CA LEU A 850 -37.27 20.09 -21.69
C LEU A 850 -38.33 19.92 -22.79
N VAL A 851 -38.50 18.71 -23.35
CA VAL A 851 -39.44 18.38 -24.43
C VAL A 851 -40.34 17.21 -23.99
N PRO A 852 -41.32 17.46 -23.11
CA PRO A 852 -42.15 16.40 -22.54
C PRO A 852 -43.01 15.67 -23.58
N GLU A 853 -43.33 16.30 -24.71
CA GLU A 853 -44.12 15.72 -25.80
C GLU A 853 -43.43 14.50 -26.45
N LYS A 854 -42.09 14.49 -26.50
CA LYS A 854 -41.29 13.37 -27.06
C LYS A 854 -40.70 12.45 -26.00
N ALA A 855 -41.12 12.59 -24.73
CA ALA A 855 -40.53 11.86 -23.61
C ALA A 855 -40.62 10.33 -23.78
N ASN A 856 -41.77 9.82 -24.19
CA ASN A 856 -42.00 8.38 -24.34
C ASN A 856 -41.17 7.78 -25.49
N GLU A 857 -41.04 8.50 -26.61
CA GLU A 857 -40.19 8.08 -27.74
C GLU A 857 -38.72 8.03 -27.35
N LEU A 858 -38.22 9.03 -26.61
CA LEU A 858 -36.84 9.10 -26.15
C LEU A 858 -36.51 8.01 -25.12
N ILE A 859 -37.44 7.70 -24.21
CA ILE A 859 -37.29 6.60 -23.24
C ILE A 859 -37.23 5.26 -23.98
N ASN A 860 -38.14 5.02 -24.92
CA ASN A 860 -38.18 3.78 -25.70
C ASN A 860 -36.92 3.62 -26.56
N ALA A 861 -36.48 4.67 -27.25
CA ALA A 861 -35.26 4.64 -28.06
C ALA A 861 -34.00 4.34 -27.22
N PHE A 862 -33.90 4.91 -26.01
CA PHE A 862 -32.80 4.62 -25.09
C PHE A 862 -32.87 3.20 -24.54
N GLN A 863 -34.07 2.71 -24.20
CA GLN A 863 -34.29 1.36 -23.71
C GLN A 863 -33.96 0.31 -24.78
N VAL A 864 -34.32 0.55 -26.04
CA VAL A 864 -33.95 -0.32 -27.17
C VAL A 864 -32.42 -0.34 -27.37
N LYS A 865 -31.76 0.81 -27.25
CA LYS A 865 -30.30 0.92 -27.44
C LYS A 865 -29.49 0.32 -26.28
N THR A 866 -29.91 0.48 -25.03
CA THR A 866 -29.09 0.16 -23.84
C THR A 866 -29.67 -0.91 -22.91
N GLY A 867 -30.93 -1.32 -23.12
CA GLY A 867 -31.65 -2.24 -22.23
C GLY A 867 -32.04 -1.67 -20.86
N ARG A 868 -31.75 -0.39 -20.57
CA ARG A 868 -32.06 0.26 -19.28
C ARG A 868 -33.31 1.13 -19.37
N ASN A 869 -34.12 1.12 -18.31
CA ASN A 869 -35.34 1.94 -18.22
C ASN A 869 -35.06 3.25 -17.45
N ILE A 870 -35.43 4.39 -18.04
CA ILE A 870 -35.38 5.71 -17.40
C ILE A 870 -36.78 6.07 -16.91
N PRO A 871 -36.98 6.43 -15.63
CA PRO A 871 -38.29 6.83 -15.12
C PRO A 871 -38.78 8.12 -15.80
N LEU A 872 -40.09 8.22 -16.05
CA LEU A 872 -40.69 9.44 -16.57
C LEU A 872 -40.50 10.59 -15.55
N LEU A 873 -39.81 11.65 -15.97
CA LEU A 873 -39.46 12.79 -15.13
C LEU A 873 -40.47 13.93 -15.33
N ALA A 874 -40.75 14.69 -14.26
CA ALA A 874 -41.66 15.82 -14.34
C ALA A 874 -41.14 16.94 -15.29
N PRO A 875 -42.02 17.54 -16.11
CA PRO A 875 -41.65 18.60 -17.04
C PRO A 875 -41.20 19.87 -16.32
N VAL A 876 -40.31 20.63 -16.95
CA VAL A 876 -39.76 21.87 -16.40
C VAL A 876 -40.64 23.06 -16.81
N ALA A 877 -41.08 23.84 -15.82
CA ALA A 877 -41.78 25.10 -16.07
C ALA A 877 -40.92 26.07 -16.89
N GLN A 878 -41.51 26.77 -17.87
CA GLN A 878 -40.81 27.68 -18.80
C GLN A 878 -39.91 28.71 -18.10
N SER A 879 -40.31 29.21 -16.92
CA SER A 879 -39.55 30.17 -16.11
C SER A 879 -38.24 29.62 -15.52
N SER A 880 -38.10 28.29 -15.43
CA SER A 880 -36.94 27.60 -14.85
C SER A 880 -36.04 26.92 -15.89
N GLN A 881 -36.44 26.93 -17.17
CA GLN A 881 -35.70 26.26 -18.26
C GLN A 881 -34.28 26.82 -18.43
N ASP A 882 -34.10 28.15 -18.39
CA ASP A 882 -32.78 28.76 -18.56
C ASP A 882 -31.79 28.39 -17.44
N SER A 883 -32.29 28.27 -16.20
CA SER A 883 -31.47 27.86 -15.05
C SER A 883 -31.08 26.38 -15.15
N ILE A 884 -32.02 25.52 -15.57
CA ILE A 884 -31.76 24.09 -15.74
C ILE A 884 -30.80 23.88 -16.90
N ILE A 885 -30.97 24.56 -18.04
CA ILE A 885 -30.03 24.47 -19.17
C ILE A 885 -28.62 24.86 -18.74
N SER A 886 -28.45 25.91 -17.93
CA SER A 886 -27.11 26.29 -17.45
C SER A 886 -26.47 25.21 -16.56
N ILE A 887 -27.22 24.66 -15.59
CA ILE A 887 -26.73 23.60 -14.68
C ILE A 887 -26.43 22.31 -15.46
N SER A 888 -27.34 21.94 -16.36
CA SER A 888 -27.20 20.79 -17.26
C SER A 888 -26.02 20.93 -18.20
N THR A 889 -25.77 22.14 -18.73
CA THR A 889 -24.58 22.43 -19.57
C THR A 889 -23.30 22.17 -18.77
N ASP A 890 -23.21 22.65 -17.54
CA ASP A 890 -22.02 22.46 -16.70
C ASP A 890 -21.79 20.98 -16.37
N LEU A 891 -22.87 20.24 -16.05
CA LEU A 891 -22.82 18.80 -15.77
C LEU A 891 -22.35 18.00 -16.99
N LEU A 892 -23.00 18.21 -18.15
CA LEU A 892 -22.69 17.52 -19.40
C LEU A 892 -21.27 17.86 -19.89
N PHE A 893 -20.84 19.11 -19.73
CA PHE A 893 -19.47 19.52 -20.04
C PHE A 893 -18.44 18.82 -19.15
N ASP A 894 -18.70 18.68 -17.85
CA ASP A 894 -17.81 17.94 -16.94
C ASP A 894 -17.72 16.45 -17.28
N TYR A 895 -18.77 15.83 -17.81
CA TYR A 895 -18.72 14.46 -18.36
C TYR A 895 -17.94 14.41 -19.69
N HIS A 896 -18.17 15.36 -20.61
CA HIS A 896 -17.45 15.48 -21.87
C HIS A 896 -15.93 15.56 -21.65
N VAL A 897 -15.48 16.41 -20.73
CA VAL A 897 -14.07 16.54 -20.37
C VAL A 897 -13.53 15.25 -19.74
N GLN A 898 -14.31 14.54 -18.92
CA GLN A 898 -13.90 13.23 -18.35
C GLN A 898 -13.72 12.16 -19.43
N ILE A 899 -14.64 12.11 -20.39
CA ILE A 899 -14.59 11.19 -21.54
C ILE A 899 -13.34 11.50 -22.38
N ALA A 900 -13.13 12.77 -22.72
CA ALA A 900 -11.96 13.21 -23.49
C ALA A 900 -10.63 12.94 -22.75
N ALA A 901 -10.58 13.16 -21.44
CA ALA A 901 -9.40 12.83 -20.63
C ALA A 901 -9.12 11.32 -20.59
N THR A 902 -10.17 10.50 -20.45
CA THR A 902 -10.06 9.04 -20.49
C THR A 902 -9.59 8.56 -21.86
N LYS A 903 -10.14 9.11 -22.95
CA LYS A 903 -9.68 8.84 -24.33
C LYS A 903 -8.22 9.23 -24.54
N LYS A 904 -7.78 10.37 -23.99
CA LYS A 904 -6.38 10.79 -24.08
C LYS A 904 -5.45 9.85 -23.32
N TRP A 905 -5.82 9.39 -22.12
CA TRP A 905 -5.09 8.32 -21.41
C TRP A 905 -5.00 7.04 -22.24
N ILE A 906 -6.11 6.55 -22.80
CA ILE A 906 -6.14 5.37 -23.66
C ILE A 906 -5.20 5.54 -24.85
N THR A 907 -5.19 6.71 -25.48
CA THR A 907 -4.31 7.02 -26.61
C THR A 907 -2.84 6.96 -26.19
N LEU A 908 -2.47 7.56 -25.07
CA LEU A 908 -1.11 7.51 -24.52
C LEU A 908 -0.63 6.09 -24.25
N PHE A 909 -1.47 5.24 -23.65
CA PHE A 909 -1.12 3.85 -23.39
C PHE A 909 -1.05 3.01 -24.67
N LYS A 910 -1.89 3.28 -25.67
CA LYS A 910 -1.81 2.64 -26.99
C LYS A 910 -0.56 3.03 -27.75
N GLU A 911 -0.17 4.32 -27.73
CA GLU A 911 1.09 4.79 -28.30
C GLU A 911 2.30 4.09 -27.64
N ARG A 912 2.25 3.90 -26.32
CA ARG A 912 3.28 3.17 -25.56
C ARG A 912 3.37 1.68 -25.91
N GLN A 913 2.23 1.06 -26.26
CA GLN A 913 2.14 -0.34 -26.69
C GLN A 913 2.66 -0.57 -28.12
N THR A 914 2.81 0.48 -28.93
CA THR A 914 3.33 0.32 -30.29
C THR A 914 4.76 -0.25 -30.27
N PRO A 915 5.18 -0.97 -31.34
CA PRO A 915 6.55 -1.46 -31.44
C PRO A 915 7.61 -0.35 -31.34
N GLY A 916 7.26 0.88 -31.75
CA GLY A 916 8.11 2.07 -31.60
C GLY A 916 8.14 2.69 -30.19
N GLY A 917 7.38 2.14 -29.24
CA GLY A 917 7.27 2.59 -27.85
C GLY A 917 8.12 1.72 -26.91
N ILE A 918 7.47 0.86 -26.13
CA ILE A 918 8.13 0.10 -25.06
C ILE A 918 9.04 -1.03 -25.58
N GLU A 919 8.69 -1.66 -26.71
CA GLU A 919 9.50 -2.73 -27.29
C GLU A 919 10.84 -2.19 -27.81
N LYS A 920 10.81 -1.04 -28.50
CA LYS A 920 12.04 -0.37 -28.94
C LYS A 920 12.95 0.05 -27.78
N GLU A 921 12.40 0.48 -26.64
CA GLU A 921 13.21 0.79 -25.44
C GLU A 921 13.86 -0.47 -24.85
N ILE A 922 13.12 -1.58 -24.79
CA ILE A 922 13.65 -2.88 -24.37
C ILE A 922 14.80 -3.32 -25.29
N ASP A 923 14.63 -3.19 -26.61
CA ASP A 923 15.65 -3.54 -27.61
C ASP A 923 16.89 -2.65 -27.45
N ILE A 924 16.71 -1.33 -27.26
CA ILE A 924 17.82 -0.39 -27.00
C ILE A 924 18.59 -0.80 -25.75
N TYR A 925 17.92 -1.20 -24.66
CA TYR A 925 18.64 -1.65 -23.46
C TYR A 925 19.33 -2.99 -23.67
N ALA A 926 18.74 -3.92 -24.43
CA ALA A 926 19.38 -5.19 -24.77
C ALA A 926 20.67 -4.97 -25.59
N ASP A 927 20.65 -4.05 -26.54
CA ASP A 927 21.82 -3.64 -27.31
C ASP A 927 22.90 -3.00 -26.42
N ILE A 928 22.50 -2.10 -25.52
CA ILE A 928 23.43 -1.47 -24.57
C ILE A 928 24.02 -2.51 -23.61
N ILE A 929 23.22 -3.43 -23.07
CA ILE A 929 23.69 -4.52 -22.21
C ILE A 929 24.73 -5.35 -22.97
N SER A 930 24.42 -5.79 -24.20
CA SER A 930 25.34 -6.57 -25.03
C SER A 930 26.67 -5.82 -25.28
N ALA A 931 26.61 -4.52 -25.54
CA ALA A 931 27.80 -3.69 -25.72
C ALA A 931 28.61 -3.52 -24.42
N LEU A 932 27.96 -3.40 -23.26
CA LEU A 932 28.62 -3.31 -21.95
C LEU A 932 29.20 -4.66 -21.51
N GLU A 933 28.54 -5.76 -21.82
CA GLU A 933 29.03 -7.13 -21.58
C GLU A 933 30.29 -7.41 -22.40
N ALA A 934 30.31 -7.03 -23.68
CA ALA A 934 31.51 -7.11 -24.51
C ALA A 934 32.68 -6.32 -23.88
N LYS A 935 32.43 -5.10 -23.37
CA LYS A 935 33.45 -4.31 -22.65
C LYS A 935 33.89 -4.98 -21.34
N ASN A 936 32.97 -5.57 -20.58
CA ASN A 936 33.27 -6.30 -19.35
C ASN A 936 34.12 -7.54 -19.63
N VAL A 937 33.89 -8.26 -20.73
CA VAL A 937 34.73 -9.38 -21.17
C VAL A 937 36.14 -8.92 -21.48
N VAL A 938 36.31 -7.81 -22.21
CA VAL A 938 37.63 -7.22 -22.49
C VAL A 938 38.35 -6.83 -21.19
N LEU A 939 37.67 -6.16 -20.26
CA LEU A 939 38.26 -5.80 -18.96
C LEU A 939 38.61 -7.01 -18.10
N LYS A 940 37.77 -8.06 -18.08
CA LYS A 940 38.09 -9.33 -17.40
C LYS A 940 39.38 -9.93 -17.95
N LYS A 941 39.57 -9.90 -19.28
CA LYS A 941 40.79 -10.37 -19.92
C LYS A 941 42.00 -9.53 -19.50
N SER A 942 41.90 -8.20 -19.52
CA SER A 942 42.97 -7.30 -19.07
C SER A 942 43.34 -7.47 -17.59
N ILE A 943 42.33 -7.68 -16.72
CA ILE A 943 42.55 -8.00 -15.30
C ILE A 943 43.28 -9.35 -15.19
N ALA A 944 42.83 -10.37 -15.91
CA ALA A 944 43.45 -11.70 -15.90
C ALA A 944 44.89 -11.69 -16.43
N GLU A 945 45.24 -10.80 -17.38
CA GLU A 945 46.64 -10.61 -17.79
C GLU A 945 47.53 -10.07 -16.64
N LEU A 946 46.95 -9.29 -15.71
CA LEU A 946 47.67 -8.74 -14.55
C LEU A 946 47.80 -9.76 -13.41
N ILE A 947 46.72 -10.46 -13.04
CA ILE A 947 46.68 -11.36 -11.87
C ILE A 947 46.87 -12.85 -12.18
N GLY A 948 46.69 -13.26 -13.43
CA GLY A 948 46.78 -14.63 -13.90
C GLY A 948 45.42 -15.30 -14.08
N HIS A 949 45.41 -16.34 -14.91
CA HIS A 949 44.26 -17.18 -15.18
C HIS A 949 44.18 -18.36 -14.20
N PRO A 950 42.98 -18.76 -13.77
CA PRO A 950 42.81 -19.93 -12.94
C PRO A 950 43.24 -21.20 -13.69
N LYS A 951 43.81 -22.17 -12.96
CA LYS A 951 44.31 -23.43 -13.55
C LYS A 951 43.26 -24.19 -14.37
N SER A 952 41.98 -24.05 -14.00
CA SER A 952 40.84 -24.64 -14.71
C SER A 952 40.62 -24.12 -16.14
N GLU A 953 41.09 -22.92 -16.49
CA GLU A 953 41.06 -22.40 -17.87
C GLU A 953 42.18 -23.02 -18.72
N LEU A 954 43.35 -23.28 -18.13
CA LEU A 954 44.46 -23.97 -18.79
C LEU A 954 44.10 -25.41 -19.16
N ASP A 955 43.32 -26.09 -18.31
CA ASP A 955 42.89 -27.47 -18.53
C ASP A 955 41.84 -27.59 -19.66
N LYS A 956 41.09 -26.51 -19.92
CA LYS A 956 40.06 -26.42 -20.98
C LYS A 956 40.61 -25.99 -22.34
N MET A 957 41.85 -25.49 -22.41
CA MET A 957 42.48 -25.10 -23.66
C MET A 957 42.92 -26.33 -24.47
N ASP A 958 42.71 -26.27 -25.78
CA ASP A 958 43.23 -27.24 -26.73
C ASP A 958 44.76 -27.30 -26.65
N LYS A 959 45.33 -28.49 -26.91
CA LYS A 959 46.76 -28.76 -26.66
C LYS A 959 47.70 -27.81 -27.43
N GLU A 960 47.24 -27.27 -28.57
CA GLU A 960 47.99 -26.34 -29.41
C GLU A 960 48.00 -24.90 -28.86
N GLU A 961 46.95 -24.48 -28.15
CA GLU A 961 46.83 -23.14 -27.56
C GLU A 961 47.51 -23.02 -26.18
N ARG A 962 47.96 -24.14 -25.61
CA ARG A 962 48.60 -24.15 -24.29
C ARG A 962 49.99 -23.49 -24.35
N PRO A 963 50.35 -22.67 -23.34
CA PRO A 963 51.68 -22.08 -23.27
C PRO A 963 52.77 -23.16 -23.22
N GLN A 964 53.62 -23.14 -24.24
CA GLN A 964 54.64 -24.16 -24.52
C GLN A 964 55.86 -24.05 -23.60
N THR A 965 56.25 -22.83 -23.19
CA THR A 965 57.39 -22.59 -22.30
C THR A 965 56.96 -22.53 -20.83
N SER A 966 57.85 -22.97 -19.94
CA SER A 966 57.62 -22.90 -18.48
C SER A 966 57.38 -21.48 -17.99
N LEU A 967 58.03 -20.49 -18.62
CA LEU A 967 57.87 -19.07 -18.33
C LEU A 967 56.53 -18.52 -18.85
N ALA A 968 56.09 -18.89 -20.06
CA ALA A 968 54.76 -18.51 -20.56
C ALA A 968 53.64 -19.14 -19.72
N ARG A 969 53.82 -20.39 -19.26
CA ARG A 969 52.86 -21.06 -18.38
C ARG A 969 52.78 -20.40 -17.01
N LEU A 970 53.91 -19.90 -16.48
CA LEU A 970 53.96 -19.15 -15.23
C LEU A 970 53.30 -17.78 -15.37
N ILE A 971 53.56 -17.04 -16.46
CA ILE A 971 52.90 -15.76 -16.75
C ILE A 971 51.40 -15.96 -16.94
N PHE A 972 50.98 -17.03 -17.63
CA PHE A 972 49.56 -17.34 -17.80
C PHE A 972 48.86 -17.62 -16.45
N LEU A 973 49.47 -18.41 -15.57
CA LEU A 973 48.86 -18.81 -14.29
C LEU A 973 48.97 -17.76 -13.17
N LYS A 974 50.04 -16.98 -13.14
CA LYS A 974 50.32 -16.01 -12.06
C LYS A 974 50.20 -14.54 -12.50
N GLY A 975 49.95 -14.28 -13.78
CA GLY A 975 49.85 -12.94 -14.36
C GLY A 975 51.17 -12.18 -14.37
N LYS A 976 51.15 -10.97 -14.94
CA LYS A 976 52.30 -10.04 -14.91
C LYS A 976 52.72 -9.72 -13.47
N ILE A 977 51.77 -9.51 -12.56
CA ILE A 977 52.04 -9.18 -11.15
C ILE A 977 52.74 -10.34 -10.44
N GLY A 978 52.21 -11.57 -10.54
CA GLY A 978 52.82 -12.72 -9.86
C GLY A 978 54.16 -13.14 -10.47
N ALA A 979 54.36 -12.95 -11.78
CA ALA A 979 55.65 -13.17 -12.44
C ALA A 979 56.70 -12.15 -11.96
N LEU A 980 56.37 -10.84 -11.95
CA LEU A 980 57.23 -9.77 -11.43
C LEU A 980 57.55 -9.91 -9.94
N ARG A 981 56.59 -10.40 -9.16
CA ARG A 981 56.76 -10.68 -7.74
C ARG A 981 57.72 -11.83 -7.50
N SER A 982 57.60 -12.90 -8.29
CA SER A 982 58.52 -14.05 -8.23
C SER A 982 59.95 -13.67 -8.62
N THR A 983 60.14 -12.86 -9.66
CA THR A 983 61.47 -12.38 -10.07
C THR A 983 62.10 -11.45 -9.03
N ARG A 984 61.32 -10.50 -8.48
CA ARG A 984 61.75 -9.63 -7.37
C ARG A 984 62.22 -10.44 -6.16
N ASN A 985 61.44 -11.44 -5.75
CA ASN A 985 61.80 -12.25 -4.58
C ASN A 985 63.07 -13.07 -4.84
N ARG A 986 63.22 -13.65 -6.03
CA ARG A 986 64.44 -14.36 -6.43
C ARG A 986 65.70 -13.49 -6.32
N LEU A 987 65.60 -12.21 -6.70
CA LEU A 987 66.69 -11.25 -6.50
C LEU A 987 66.94 -10.97 -5.01
N ARG A 988 65.89 -10.76 -4.22
CA ARG A 988 66.01 -10.56 -2.76
C ARG A 988 66.68 -11.73 -2.06
N TYR A 989 66.41 -12.99 -2.43
CA TYR A 989 67.12 -14.15 -1.87
C TYR A 989 68.61 -14.16 -2.20
N LYS A 990 69.00 -13.76 -3.42
CA LYS A 990 70.42 -13.68 -3.78
C LYS A 990 71.14 -12.64 -2.93
N VAL A 991 70.53 -11.47 -2.73
CA VAL A 991 71.09 -10.41 -1.88
C VAL A 991 71.11 -10.85 -0.41
N LEU A 992 70.07 -11.52 0.07
CA LEU A 992 70.00 -12.10 1.41
C LEU A 992 71.16 -13.07 1.65
N LEU A 993 71.39 -13.99 0.72
CA LEU A 993 72.47 -14.96 0.82
C LEU A 993 73.84 -14.27 0.90
N TYR A 994 74.07 -13.26 0.05
CA TYR A 994 75.29 -12.46 0.08
C TYR A 994 75.49 -11.72 1.42
N MET A 995 74.41 -11.15 1.96
CA MET A 995 74.41 -10.45 3.25
C MET A 995 74.72 -11.40 4.42
N ILE A 996 74.11 -12.60 4.44
CA ILE A 996 74.39 -13.63 5.45
C ILE A 996 75.86 -14.04 5.40
N ILE A 997 76.42 -14.26 4.20
CA ILE A 997 77.83 -14.60 4.02
C ILE A 997 78.72 -13.48 4.58
N LYS A 998 78.43 -12.21 4.27
CA LYS A 998 79.21 -11.06 4.74
C LYS A 998 79.13 -10.87 6.27
N LEU A 999 77.95 -11.03 6.86
CA LEU A 999 77.76 -10.98 8.32
C LEU A 999 78.50 -12.12 9.03
N SER A 1000 78.40 -13.34 8.50
CA SER A 1000 79.13 -14.50 9.02
C SER A 1000 80.64 -14.25 9.01
N PHE A 1001 81.15 -13.64 7.94
CA PHE A 1001 82.57 -13.26 7.84
C PHE A 1001 83.01 -12.23 8.88
N ILE A 1002 82.19 -11.18 9.13
CA ILE A 1002 82.47 -10.17 10.17
C ILE A 1002 82.54 -10.81 11.55
N VAL A 1003 81.58 -11.68 11.89
CA VAL A 1003 81.53 -12.38 13.17
C VAL A 1003 82.72 -13.33 13.31
N LEU A 1004 83.10 -14.04 12.24
CA LEU A 1004 84.27 -14.92 12.23
C LEU A 1004 85.57 -14.15 12.50
N ILE A 1005 85.76 -12.99 11.87
CA ILE A 1005 86.92 -12.13 12.10
C ILE A 1005 86.96 -11.65 13.56
N ALA A 1006 85.84 -11.17 14.09
CA ALA A 1006 85.75 -10.71 15.47
C ALA A 1006 86.09 -11.84 16.46
N TRP A 1007 85.53 -13.03 16.24
CA TRP A 1007 85.82 -14.22 17.02
C TRP A 1007 87.32 -14.59 16.97
N PHE A 1008 87.94 -14.53 15.78
CA PHE A 1008 89.36 -14.80 15.59
C PHE A 1008 90.25 -13.78 16.32
N LEU A 1009 89.94 -12.49 16.21
CA LEU A 1009 90.65 -11.42 16.93
C LEU A 1009 90.54 -11.59 18.45
N ILE A 1010 89.36 -11.91 18.97
CA ILE A 1010 89.17 -12.19 20.40
C ILE A 1010 89.98 -13.41 20.83
N LYS A 1011 90.06 -14.46 20.00
CA LYS A 1011 90.88 -15.65 20.26
C LYS A 1011 92.36 -15.31 20.34
N ILE A 1012 92.86 -14.42 19.46
CA ILE A 1012 94.24 -13.91 19.51
C ILE A 1012 94.47 -13.16 20.82
N VAL A 1013 93.61 -12.20 21.18
CA VAL A 1013 93.74 -11.42 22.43
C VAL A 1013 93.72 -12.32 23.65
N LYS A 1014 92.77 -13.27 23.74
CA LYS A 1014 92.71 -14.27 24.82
C LYS A 1014 93.99 -15.09 24.90
N SER A 1015 94.52 -15.53 23.75
CA SER A 1015 95.74 -16.32 23.69
C SER A 1015 96.98 -15.52 24.13
N MET A 1016 97.10 -14.25 23.72
CA MET A 1016 98.20 -13.38 24.15
C MET A 1016 98.15 -13.09 25.65
N VAL A 1017 96.96 -12.79 26.19
CA VAL A 1017 96.79 -12.49 27.62
C VAL A 1017 97.01 -13.74 28.48
N ALA A 1018 96.50 -14.90 28.07
CA ALA A 1018 96.76 -16.17 28.78
C ALA A 1018 98.25 -16.50 28.82
N ARG A 1019 98.98 -16.24 27.72
CA ARG A 1019 100.44 -16.37 27.69
C ARG A 1019 101.11 -15.47 28.71
N VAL A 1020 100.77 -14.17 28.76
CA VAL A 1020 101.33 -13.22 29.74
C VAL A 1020 101.02 -13.64 31.18
N ILE A 1021 99.75 -13.99 31.50
CA ILE A 1021 99.35 -14.42 32.85
C ILE A 1021 100.12 -15.66 33.28
N SER A 1022 100.17 -16.70 32.43
CA SER A 1022 100.85 -17.96 32.76
C SER A 1022 102.34 -17.78 33.07
N THR A 1023 103.01 -16.82 32.42
CA THR A 1023 104.41 -16.51 32.72
C THR A 1023 104.59 -15.75 34.01
N THR A 1024 103.67 -14.84 34.34
CA THR A 1024 103.72 -14.07 35.61
C THR A 1024 103.37 -14.94 36.82
N THR A 1025 102.42 -15.87 36.70
CA THR A 1025 102.05 -16.77 37.81
C THR A 1025 103.15 -17.79 38.09
N LYS A 1026 103.72 -18.41 37.04
CA LYS A 1026 104.85 -19.34 37.19
C LYS A 1026 106.10 -18.69 37.79
N ALA A 1027 106.34 -17.41 37.50
CA ALA A 1027 107.43 -16.64 38.10
C ALA A 1027 107.20 -16.34 39.60
N LYS A 1028 105.94 -16.15 40.04
CA LYS A 1028 105.58 -15.97 41.46
C LYS A 1028 105.64 -17.28 42.25
N GLU A 1029 105.39 -18.43 41.62
CA GLU A 1029 105.46 -19.76 42.24
C GLU A 1029 106.89 -20.35 42.35
N GLY A 1030 107.93 -19.57 42.03
CA GLY A 1030 109.34 -20.00 42.21
C GLY A 1030 109.89 -20.93 41.13
N LYS A 1031 109.16 -21.17 40.04
CA LYS A 1031 109.59 -22.03 38.91
C LYS A 1031 110.32 -21.22 37.82
N TYR A 1032 111.54 -20.75 38.13
CA TYR A 1032 112.25 -19.76 37.32
C TYR A 1032 112.74 -20.25 35.94
N THR A 1033 113.15 -21.51 35.82
CA THR A 1033 113.67 -22.09 34.57
C THR A 1033 112.57 -22.23 33.50
N GLU A 1034 111.37 -22.61 33.90
CA GLU A 1034 110.20 -22.70 33.00
C GLU A 1034 109.70 -21.33 32.57
N ALA A 1035 109.70 -20.33 33.47
CA ALA A 1035 109.27 -18.97 33.17
C ALA A 1035 110.17 -18.32 32.10
N LEU A 1036 111.49 -18.51 32.20
CA LEU A 1036 112.50 -18.04 31.23
C LEU A 1036 112.32 -18.69 29.85
N LEU A 1037 112.00 -19.98 29.80
CA LEU A 1037 111.69 -20.71 28.57
C LEU A 1037 110.44 -20.18 27.87
N THR A 1038 109.39 -19.87 28.64
CA THR A 1038 108.17 -19.25 28.11
C THR A 1038 108.36 -17.79 27.71
N GLN A 1039 109.25 -17.04 28.38
CA GLN A 1039 109.64 -15.68 27.99
C GLN A 1039 110.38 -15.69 26.64
N LYS A 1040 111.38 -16.56 26.46
CA LYS A 1040 112.14 -16.68 25.19
C LYS A 1040 111.26 -17.08 24.00
N LYS A 1041 110.26 -17.95 24.21
CA LYS A 1041 109.34 -18.41 23.15
C LYS A 1041 108.25 -17.39 22.79
N SER A 1042 107.98 -16.40 23.64
CA SER A 1042 106.86 -15.47 23.46
C SER A 1042 107.32 -14.08 23.01
N ARG A 1043 107.10 -13.74 21.74
CA ARG A 1043 107.42 -12.41 21.17
C ARG A 1043 106.76 -11.24 21.93
N THR A 1044 105.56 -11.44 22.48
CA THR A 1044 104.82 -10.39 23.22
C THR A 1044 105.49 -10.07 24.56
N ILE A 1045 105.98 -11.09 25.26
CA ILE A 1045 106.66 -10.93 26.55
C ILE A 1045 108.06 -10.38 26.33
N VAL A 1046 108.76 -10.79 25.26
CA VAL A 1046 110.04 -10.18 24.85
C VAL A 1046 109.86 -8.68 24.57
N LEU A 1047 108.81 -8.28 23.85
CA LEU A 1047 108.51 -6.87 23.60
C LEU A 1047 108.21 -6.09 24.89
N LEU A 1048 107.39 -6.66 25.79
CA LEU A 1048 107.14 -6.04 27.10
C LEU A 1048 108.42 -5.90 27.93
N SER A 1049 109.30 -6.91 27.92
CA SER A 1049 110.56 -6.85 28.68
C SER A 1049 111.52 -5.77 28.19
N ARG A 1050 111.43 -5.35 26.92
CA ARG A 1050 112.23 -4.23 26.39
C ARG A 1050 111.83 -2.89 26.99
N PHE A 1051 110.55 -2.68 27.33
CA PHE A 1051 110.09 -1.43 27.95
C PHE A 1051 110.58 -1.26 29.38
N PHE A 1052 110.78 -2.35 30.13
CA PHE A 1052 111.23 -2.33 31.52
C PHE A 1052 112.74 -2.53 31.69
N LYS A 1053 113.49 -2.72 30.59
CA LYS A 1053 114.95 -2.89 30.64
C LYS A 1053 115.59 -1.53 30.92
N LYS A 1054 116.04 -1.32 32.17
CA LYS A 1054 116.76 -0.12 32.61
C LYS A 1054 118.05 0.04 31.77
N ARG A 1055 118.34 1.24 31.26
CA ARG A 1055 119.61 1.54 30.57
C ARG A 1055 120.77 1.22 31.52
N LYS A 1056 121.66 0.31 31.10
CA LYS A 1056 122.91 -0.04 31.79
C LYS A 1056 123.73 1.24 32.01
N ARG A 1057 124.15 1.49 33.26
CA ARG A 1057 125.40 2.20 33.55
C ARG A 1057 126.48 1.14 33.75
N GLU A 1058 127.66 1.35 33.17
CA GLU A 1058 128.79 0.41 33.29
C GLU A 1058 129.19 0.28 34.76
N GLY A 1059 129.20 -0.97 35.28
CA GLY A 1059 129.75 -1.28 36.61
C GLY A 1059 128.90 -2.12 37.56
N GLU A 1060 127.62 -2.41 37.29
CA GLU A 1060 126.78 -3.23 38.21
C GLU A 1060 126.80 -4.73 37.88
N GLU A 1061 127.00 -5.55 38.92
CA GLU A 1061 126.99 -7.02 38.92
C GLU A 1061 125.64 -7.61 38.48
N LYS A 1062 125.62 -8.86 38.00
CA LYS A 1062 124.45 -9.54 37.39
C LYS A 1062 123.25 -9.60 38.36
N VAL A 1063 122.40 -8.58 38.35
CA VAL A 1063 121.07 -8.61 38.98
C VAL A 1063 120.14 -9.49 38.14
N ASP A 1064 119.48 -10.45 38.80
CA ASP A 1064 118.49 -11.37 38.21
C ASP A 1064 117.54 -10.63 37.25
N GLU A 1065 117.56 -10.98 35.95
CA GLU A 1065 116.80 -10.34 34.85
C GLU A 1065 115.25 -10.39 35.05
N LEU A 1066 114.78 -11.00 36.14
CA LEU A 1066 113.38 -11.30 36.44
C LEU A 1066 112.87 -10.70 37.77
N GLU A 1067 113.68 -9.94 38.52
CA GLU A 1067 113.25 -9.34 39.80
C GLU A 1067 112.05 -8.38 39.66
N TRP A 1068 111.93 -7.70 38.52
CA TRP A 1068 110.83 -6.79 38.22
C TRP A 1068 109.46 -7.48 38.12
N LEU A 1069 109.43 -8.80 37.84
CA LEU A 1069 108.19 -9.60 37.80
C LEU A 1069 107.69 -9.99 39.19
N LYS A 1070 108.56 -10.02 40.21
CA LYS A 1070 108.17 -10.32 41.60
C LYS A 1070 107.45 -9.15 42.28
N LYS A 1071 107.83 -7.90 41.98
CA LYS A 1071 107.28 -6.68 42.61
C LYS A 1071 106.06 -6.07 41.87
N ALA A 1072 105.53 -6.80 40.90
CA ALA A 1072 104.59 -6.29 39.91
C ALA A 1072 103.14 -6.74 40.19
N ASP A 1073 102.31 -5.86 40.73
CA ASP A 1073 100.85 -6.06 40.90
C ASP A 1073 100.05 -5.66 39.63
N PHE A 1074 100.52 -6.07 38.44
CA PHE A 1074 99.94 -5.68 37.14
C PHE A 1074 98.87 -6.65 36.60
N LEU A 1075 98.59 -7.78 37.28
CA LEU A 1075 97.60 -8.76 36.85
C LEU A 1075 96.18 -8.17 36.67
N PRO A 1076 95.63 -7.36 37.60
CA PRO A 1076 94.31 -6.74 37.42
C PRO A 1076 94.24 -5.83 36.21
N MET A 1077 95.33 -5.11 35.92
CA MET A 1077 95.45 -4.22 34.76
C MET A 1077 95.41 -5.00 33.45
N VAL A 1078 96.10 -6.14 33.34
CA VAL A 1078 96.06 -7.00 32.13
C VAL A 1078 94.66 -7.57 31.90
N TYR A 1079 93.95 -7.98 32.95
CA TYR A 1079 92.55 -8.43 32.84
C TYR A 1079 91.61 -7.30 32.40
N PHE A 1080 91.80 -6.09 32.91
CA PHE A 1080 91.04 -4.91 32.51
C PHE A 1080 91.26 -4.55 31.03
N LEU A 1081 92.52 -4.48 30.57
CA LEU A 1081 92.83 -4.22 29.16
C LEU A 1081 92.28 -5.31 28.23
N LYS A 1082 92.29 -6.58 28.65
CA LYS A 1082 91.66 -7.68 27.90
C LYS A 1082 90.15 -7.44 27.73
N ALA A 1083 89.45 -7.12 28.82
CA ALA A 1083 88.01 -6.89 28.80
C ALA A 1083 87.67 -5.71 27.88
N LEU A 1084 88.39 -4.59 28.01
CA LEU A 1084 88.22 -3.40 27.19
C LEU A 1084 88.42 -3.71 25.70
N THR A 1085 89.51 -4.40 25.34
CA THR A 1085 89.81 -4.72 23.93
C THR A 1085 88.74 -5.63 23.32
N ILE A 1086 88.23 -6.62 24.07
CA ILE A 1086 87.16 -7.51 23.59
C ILE A 1086 85.86 -6.72 23.37
N VAL A 1087 85.52 -5.79 24.27
CA VAL A 1087 84.34 -4.93 24.13
C VAL A 1087 84.46 -4.06 22.87
N VAL A 1088 85.63 -3.46 22.63
CA VAL A 1088 85.85 -2.63 21.43
C VAL A 1088 85.74 -3.44 20.15
N ILE A 1089 86.30 -4.67 20.10
CA ILE A 1089 86.18 -5.56 18.94
C ILE A 1089 84.72 -5.89 18.65
N TRP A 1090 83.94 -6.21 19.68
CA TRP A 1090 82.51 -6.48 19.52
C TRP A 1090 81.73 -5.25 19.08
N LEU A 1091 82.01 -4.07 19.65
CA LEU A 1091 81.36 -2.82 19.26
C LEU A 1091 81.60 -2.51 17.77
N PHE A 1092 82.83 -2.72 17.29
CA PHE A 1092 83.18 -2.53 15.89
C PHE A 1092 82.50 -3.57 14.99
N ALA A 1093 82.49 -4.85 15.39
CA ALA A 1093 81.83 -5.91 14.65
C ALA A 1093 80.30 -5.69 14.55
N ILE A 1094 79.67 -5.24 15.63
CA ILE A 1094 78.24 -4.89 15.66
C ILE A 1094 77.97 -3.71 14.73
N THR A 1095 78.80 -2.67 14.77
CA THR A 1095 78.63 -1.48 13.92
C THR A 1095 78.72 -1.84 12.43
N LEU A 1096 79.74 -2.61 12.04
CA LEU A 1096 79.89 -3.10 10.67
C LEU A 1096 78.72 -4.02 10.27
N SER A 1097 78.24 -4.86 11.19
CA SER A 1097 77.08 -5.73 10.94
C SER A 1097 75.81 -4.91 10.67
N ILE A 1098 75.58 -3.85 11.46
CA ILE A 1098 74.47 -2.91 11.29
C ILE A 1098 74.56 -2.17 9.94
N GLU A 1099 75.77 -1.77 9.53
CA GLU A 1099 76.00 -1.15 8.22
C GLU A 1099 75.72 -2.13 7.06
N THR A 1100 76.11 -3.40 7.18
CA THR A 1100 75.78 -4.41 6.18
C THR A 1100 74.28 -4.72 6.07
N LEU A 1101 73.52 -4.45 7.13
CA LEU A 1101 72.05 -4.52 7.15
C LEU A 1101 71.39 -3.26 6.55
N GLY A 1102 72.18 -2.28 6.09
CA GLY A 1102 71.68 -1.08 5.41
C GLY A 1102 71.29 0.06 6.35
N PHE A 1103 71.57 -0.04 7.65
CA PHE A 1103 71.38 1.06 8.60
C PHE A 1103 72.56 2.03 8.57
N ASN A 1104 72.30 3.33 8.79
CA ASN A 1104 73.35 4.34 8.86
C ASN A 1104 74.15 4.19 10.16
N ALA A 1105 75.27 3.46 10.07
CA ALA A 1105 76.19 3.28 11.18
C ALA A 1105 76.71 4.61 11.74
N GLY A 1106 76.82 5.66 10.91
CA GLY A 1106 77.26 6.99 11.33
C GLY A 1106 76.32 7.65 12.35
N ALA A 1107 75.00 7.50 12.20
CA ALA A 1107 74.03 8.05 13.15
C ALA A 1107 74.08 7.33 14.51
N ILE A 1108 74.26 6.02 14.49
CA ILE A 1108 74.39 5.19 15.70
C ILE A 1108 75.72 5.45 16.40
N LEU A 1109 76.81 5.54 15.64
CA LEU A 1109 78.13 5.93 16.16
C LEU A 1109 78.13 7.35 16.73
N ALA A 1110 77.40 8.29 16.12
CA ALA A 1110 77.24 9.64 16.66
C ALA A 1110 76.49 9.63 18.00
N GLY A 1111 75.40 8.88 18.11
CA GLY A 1111 74.66 8.71 19.37
C GLY A 1111 75.48 8.00 20.46
N LEU A 1112 76.18 6.91 20.10
CA LEU A 1112 77.12 6.22 20.98
C LEU A 1112 78.32 7.10 21.35
N GLY A 1113 78.74 8.00 20.47
CA GLY A 1113 79.79 8.98 20.70
C GLY A 1113 79.40 9.97 21.80
N ILE A 1114 78.17 10.51 21.74
CA ILE A 1114 77.64 11.40 22.78
C ILE A 1114 77.50 10.65 24.13
N GLY A 1115 76.94 9.43 24.11
CA GLY A 1115 76.80 8.60 25.31
C GLY A 1115 78.16 8.16 25.90
N GLY A 1116 79.12 7.80 25.05
CA GLY A 1116 80.48 7.43 25.43
C GLY A 1116 81.28 8.62 25.95
N PHE A 1117 81.05 9.81 25.43
CA PHE A 1117 81.65 11.05 25.93
C PHE A 1117 81.14 11.38 27.33
N ALA A 1118 79.83 11.27 27.58
CA ALA A 1118 79.26 11.42 28.93
C ALA A 1118 79.84 10.40 29.93
N LEU A 1119 79.97 9.13 29.50
CA LEU A 1119 80.59 8.08 30.30
C LEU A 1119 82.08 8.35 30.59
N ALA A 1120 82.84 8.85 29.60
CA ALA A 1120 84.24 9.22 29.77
C ALA A 1120 84.40 10.39 30.75
N PHE A 1121 83.50 11.37 30.73
CA PHE A 1121 83.46 12.45 31.71
C PHE A 1121 83.20 11.95 33.12
N ALA A 1122 82.28 10.99 33.30
CA ALA A 1122 82.02 10.38 34.61
C ALA A 1122 83.22 9.56 35.15
N LEU A 1123 84.02 8.96 34.25
CA LEU A 1123 85.20 8.15 34.60
C LEU A 1123 86.50 8.96 34.73
N LYS A 1124 86.49 10.26 34.42
CA LYS A 1124 87.67 11.14 34.39
C LYS A 1124 88.49 11.06 35.68
N ASP A 1125 87.82 11.12 36.83
CA ASP A 1125 88.47 11.15 38.13
C ASP A 1125 89.14 9.82 38.49
N ILE A 1126 88.51 8.70 38.13
CA ILE A 1126 89.05 7.35 38.35
C ILE A 1126 90.29 7.13 37.48
N LEU A 1127 90.26 7.59 36.23
CA LEU A 1127 91.41 7.51 35.33
C LEU A 1127 92.56 8.40 35.79
N ALA A 1128 92.26 9.60 36.32
CA ALA A 1128 93.26 10.51 36.86
C ALA A 1128 93.98 9.90 38.08
N ASP A 1129 93.26 9.22 38.98
CA ASP A 1129 93.86 8.49 40.10
C ASP A 1129 94.78 7.36 39.61
N LEU A 1130 94.37 6.62 38.56
CA LEU A 1130 95.09 5.47 38.04
C LEU A 1130 96.38 5.87 37.31
N LEU A 1131 96.31 6.90 36.45
CA LEU A 1131 97.48 7.51 35.82
C LEU A 1131 98.38 8.19 36.86
N GLY A 1132 97.75 8.76 37.89
CA GLY A 1132 98.30 9.11 39.20
C GLY A 1132 99.32 8.08 39.70
N GLY A 1133 98.79 6.91 40.05
CA GLY A 1133 99.58 5.83 40.63
C GLY A 1133 100.63 5.29 39.68
N LEU A 1134 100.29 5.15 38.39
CA LEU A 1134 101.23 4.67 37.39
C LEU A 1134 102.45 5.60 37.27
N THR A 1135 102.21 6.92 37.24
CA THR A 1135 103.29 7.90 37.16
C THR A 1135 104.16 7.84 38.40
N LEU A 1136 103.58 7.81 39.61
CA LEU A 1136 104.32 7.65 40.86
C LEU A 1136 105.19 6.39 40.88
N LEU A 1137 104.69 5.27 40.33
CA LEU A 1137 105.43 4.02 40.22
C LEU A 1137 106.57 4.07 39.18
N ILE A 1138 106.40 4.84 38.10
CA ILE A 1138 107.38 4.98 37.01
C ILE A 1138 108.46 5.98 37.36
N THR A 1139 108.07 7.22 37.69
CA THR A 1139 109.01 8.33 37.94
C THR A 1139 109.64 8.22 39.32
N LYS A 1140 108.98 7.53 40.26
CA LYS A 1140 109.44 7.31 41.64
C LYS A 1140 110.00 8.58 42.29
N PRO A 1141 109.21 9.67 42.37
CA PRO A 1141 109.66 10.91 42.98
C PRO A 1141 109.95 10.75 44.48
N PHE A 1142 109.35 9.72 45.09
CA PHE A 1142 109.62 9.26 46.44
C PHE A 1142 109.42 7.74 46.52
N LYS A 1143 109.96 7.11 47.56
CA LYS A 1143 109.82 5.67 47.80
C LYS A 1143 109.06 5.39 49.10
N VAL A 1144 108.51 4.17 49.18
CA VAL A 1144 107.96 3.64 50.43
C VAL A 1144 109.06 3.68 51.50
N GLY A 1145 108.79 4.32 52.63
CA GLY A 1145 109.74 4.56 53.72
C GLY A 1145 110.35 5.97 53.75
N GLU A 1146 110.22 6.78 52.69
CA GLU A 1146 110.71 8.17 52.66
C GLU A 1146 109.66 9.14 53.27
N ARG A 1147 110.12 10.22 53.90
CA ARG A 1147 109.27 11.23 54.53
C ARG A 1147 108.93 12.33 53.52
N VAL A 1148 107.65 12.48 53.23
CA VAL A 1148 107.18 13.46 52.25
C VAL A 1148 106.12 14.37 52.86
N VAL A 1149 106.10 15.62 52.38
CA VAL A 1149 105.02 16.56 52.66
C VAL A 1149 104.22 16.78 51.38
N VAL A 1150 102.94 16.40 51.41
CA VAL A 1150 102.03 16.47 50.26
C VAL A 1150 100.68 16.97 50.74
N ALA A 1151 100.17 18.02 50.10
CA ALA A 1151 98.88 18.65 50.44
C ALA A 1151 98.71 18.99 51.94
N GLY A 1152 99.80 19.41 52.61
CA GLY A 1152 99.80 19.78 54.03
C GLY A 1152 99.97 18.61 55.01
N ILE A 1153 100.02 17.36 54.53
CA ILE A 1153 100.22 16.15 55.34
C ILE A 1153 101.71 15.79 55.33
N ASP A 1154 102.34 15.71 56.50
CA ASP A 1154 103.76 15.38 56.70
C ASP A 1154 103.91 14.01 57.38
N GLY A 1155 104.51 13.04 56.68
CA GLY A 1155 104.68 11.68 57.19
C GLY A 1155 105.45 10.75 56.25
N TRP A 1156 105.58 9.48 56.64
CA TRP A 1156 106.30 8.45 55.88
C TRP A 1156 105.38 7.70 54.93
N VAL A 1157 105.84 7.50 53.70
CA VAL A 1157 105.07 6.76 52.70
C VAL A 1157 105.02 5.28 53.08
N HIS A 1158 103.83 4.75 53.39
CA HIS A 1158 103.62 3.37 53.80
C HIS A 1158 103.34 2.43 52.61
N LYS A 1159 102.54 2.88 51.64
CA LYS A 1159 102.21 2.08 50.45
C LYS A 1159 101.85 2.97 49.28
N ILE A 1160 102.38 2.66 48.10
CA ILE A 1160 101.95 3.28 46.84
C ILE A 1160 101.01 2.29 46.15
N GLY A 1161 99.72 2.60 46.11
CA GLY A 1161 98.71 1.82 45.37
C GLY A 1161 98.47 2.39 43.98
N LEU A 1162 97.66 1.70 43.15
CA LEU A 1162 97.30 2.18 41.81
C LEU A 1162 96.38 3.40 41.82
N ARG A 1163 95.47 3.51 42.81
CA ARG A 1163 94.51 4.62 42.94
C ARG A 1163 94.90 5.64 44.01
N SER A 1164 95.44 5.16 45.13
CA SER A 1164 95.81 5.98 46.27
C SER A 1164 97.11 5.48 46.90
N SER A 1165 97.85 6.40 47.50
CA SER A 1165 99.05 6.13 48.29
C SER A 1165 98.77 6.48 49.75
N VAL A 1166 99.33 5.69 50.66
CA VAL A 1166 99.12 5.81 52.09
C VAL A 1166 100.35 6.43 52.73
N ILE A 1167 100.17 7.52 53.48
CA ILE A 1167 101.20 8.19 54.28
C ILE A 1167 100.85 7.98 55.77
N ASN A 1168 101.84 7.63 56.59
CA ASN A 1168 101.69 7.55 58.03
C ASN A 1168 102.32 8.78 58.69
N ASN A 1169 101.54 9.55 59.45
CA ASN A 1169 102.05 10.75 60.13
C ASN A 1169 102.73 10.39 61.47
N PHE A 1170 103.38 11.39 62.10
CA PHE A 1170 104.03 11.28 63.41
C PHE A 1170 103.11 10.77 64.53
N TYR A 1171 101.80 11.01 64.42
CA TYR A 1171 100.79 10.57 65.40
C TYR A 1171 100.31 9.12 65.16
N GLY A 1172 100.87 8.39 64.19
CA GLY A 1172 100.51 7.00 63.88
C GLY A 1172 99.27 6.85 62.97
N GLU A 1173 98.67 7.95 62.50
CA GLU A 1173 97.49 7.94 61.63
C GLU A 1173 97.84 7.54 60.18
N LYS A 1174 97.01 6.69 59.57
CA LYS A 1174 97.15 6.25 58.16
C LYS A 1174 96.32 7.13 57.22
N ASN A 1175 96.98 8.06 56.54
CA ASN A 1175 96.36 8.95 55.57
C ASN A 1175 96.35 8.33 54.17
N VAL A 1176 95.17 7.92 53.69
CA VAL A 1176 94.99 7.39 52.33
C VAL A 1176 94.70 8.55 51.38
N ILE A 1177 95.69 8.91 50.57
CA ILE A 1177 95.62 10.06 49.69
C ILE A 1177 95.52 9.55 48.25
N SER A 1178 94.59 10.11 47.47
CA SER A 1178 94.51 9.78 46.05
C SER A 1178 95.80 10.17 45.31
N ASN A 1179 96.26 9.31 44.40
CA ASN A 1179 97.46 9.55 43.62
C ASN A 1179 97.38 10.79 42.73
N ARG A 1180 96.17 11.22 42.31
CA ARG A 1180 96.02 12.46 41.54
C ARG A 1180 96.47 13.69 42.35
N VAL A 1181 96.29 13.64 43.67
CA VAL A 1181 96.72 14.72 44.57
C VAL A 1181 98.25 14.79 44.60
N PHE A 1182 98.95 13.66 44.62
CA PHE A 1182 100.42 13.64 44.57
C PHE A 1182 100.98 14.19 43.25
N ILE A 1183 100.32 13.94 42.12
CA ILE A 1183 100.75 14.51 40.83
C ILE A 1183 100.45 16.02 40.75
N ASN A 1184 99.29 16.43 41.26
CA ASN A 1184 98.82 17.81 41.10
C ASN A 1184 99.31 18.78 42.18
N SER A 1185 99.91 18.28 43.27
CA SER A 1185 100.44 19.10 44.36
C SER A 1185 101.96 19.02 44.44
N THR A 1186 102.59 20.09 44.95
CA THR A 1186 104.04 20.13 45.14
C THR A 1186 104.44 19.15 46.24
N ILE A 1187 105.19 18.11 45.85
CA ILE A 1187 105.78 17.15 46.79
C ILE A 1187 107.08 17.74 47.31
N LYS A 1188 107.21 17.88 48.64
CA LYS A 1188 108.50 18.17 49.28
C LYS A 1188 109.05 16.87 49.85
N ASN A 1189 110.15 16.38 49.31
CA ASN A 1189 110.88 15.27 49.92
C ASN A 1189 111.76 15.83 51.03
N LYS A 1190 111.59 15.32 52.25
CA LYS A 1190 112.45 15.68 53.39
C LYS A 1190 113.45 14.55 53.57
N ASP A 1191 114.50 14.58 52.77
CA ASP A 1191 115.67 13.72 52.97
C ASP A 1191 116.39 14.22 54.23
N SER A 1192 116.78 13.30 55.11
CA SER A 1192 117.76 13.56 56.18
C SER A 1192 119.17 13.50 55.60
#